data_AF-A0A3M1XJ90-F1
#
_entry.id   AF-A0A3M1XJ90-F1
#
_cell.length_a   1.000
_cell.length_b   1.000
_cell.length_c   1.000
_cell.angle_alpha   90.00
_cell.angle_beta   90.00
_cell.angle_gamma   90.00
#
_symmetry.space_group_name_H-M   'P 1'
#
loop_
_entity.id
_entity.type
_entity.pdbx_description
1 polymer ?
#
loop_
_entity_poly.entity_id
_entity_poly.type
_entity_poly.pdbx_seq_one_letter_code
_entity_poly.pdbx_strand_id
1 'polypeptide(L)'
;MFAGAAHAGTITVTLPFDRFDSTATTDCSLREAVQTANTNATFAGCNSFGLLGDDTIVFDPSLTTVTISQTVSGGNNDNVDGDLDVFVGNVSGTLTIRGPITVQVQGILDRAVDVHPDASGNNASFRLEDVEITGGDVRSWVTNDNLSYSNPQLECVHGGGAVRVISGVQATLDGVALRQNAAGYAGGGLCAQENTNVAIVNSQLISNAVGLSGTQQVDYALGGGGVWSGGALALTNTSVLTNRVVLSNGFSLADFGFAGGGGVGVITGSLSVFGGVIADNVVTQTQVGEHEAHGGGALFIRLGSPKSSVLLRGVTIRENRLVGGKVSAGAGAAIFSGADVQIGGTTIVRNTANTVQLVSGGGLAIGWPGTFSGYTPPFVTLSNADVLSNSAEVNAVSVSGQITPVILGAGAFFGEGVVFNVSDANVNGNVGRYVGSSVTNTIGVGGGLSALHNGSITNTQFLANQLRNFRFVGGVGAHLKGTANVVRMGAGDNIGSSSLVTGAGSLGGGIYVDSGAVVTLSDSLFSSNVVTGQRHSSALFGFAAGGGLGVDGTLFITDTIVTSNTARSGGGFAGAGLVHAKRITVTNNVATDPDWTDEFAQGGAWANSGTVFVEDSLIASNVVSRPQHSGQGGAIVNYAGTFHVLSSTIRDNGVFAQSFASGGGAVMTGGAMWLTNTQVLSNTSQASSGPAYMGGINVGGGAALYATDSEIAFNEARGDNNSGGGGIGIN
;
A
#
# COMPACT_ATOMS: atom_id res chain seq x y z
N MET A 1 -30.56 -15.27 -53.18
CA MET A 1 -29.10 -15.26 -52.94
C MET A 1 -28.93 -15.53 -51.46
N PHE A 2 -28.58 -16.76 -51.07
CA PHE A 2 -28.37 -17.12 -49.67
C PHE A 2 -26.94 -16.72 -49.29
N ALA A 3 -26.77 -15.91 -48.26
CA ALA A 3 -25.47 -15.66 -47.66
C ALA A 3 -24.98 -16.97 -47.05
N GLY A 4 -23.99 -17.61 -47.68
CA GLY A 4 -23.28 -18.73 -47.06
C GLY A 4 -22.52 -18.21 -45.84
N ALA A 5 -22.52 -18.98 -44.75
CA ALA A 5 -21.66 -18.69 -43.61
C ALA A 5 -20.20 -18.62 -44.10
N ALA A 6 -19.50 -17.52 -43.81
CA ALA A 6 -18.07 -17.42 -44.07
C ALA A 6 -17.38 -18.53 -43.25
N HIS A 7 -16.69 -19.45 -43.93
CA HIS A 7 -15.93 -20.50 -43.27
C HIS A 7 -14.55 -19.95 -42.93
N ALA A 8 -14.19 -20.01 -41.65
CA ALA A 8 -12.86 -19.70 -41.16
C ALA A 8 -11.82 -20.66 -41.74
N GLY A 9 -10.67 -20.14 -42.19
CA GLY A 9 -9.56 -20.94 -42.71
C GLY A 9 -8.82 -21.65 -41.57
N THR A 10 -8.52 -22.96 -41.72
CA THR A 10 -7.60 -23.66 -40.81
C THR A 10 -6.27 -23.89 -41.51
N ILE A 11 -5.18 -23.41 -40.91
CA ILE A 11 -3.80 -23.57 -41.41
C ILE A 11 -3.05 -24.47 -40.42
N THR A 12 -2.45 -25.55 -40.91
CA THR A 12 -1.74 -26.52 -40.05
C THR A 12 -0.23 -26.37 -40.20
N VAL A 13 0.46 -26.05 -39.11
CA VAL A 13 1.92 -26.03 -39.01
C VAL A 13 2.42 -27.47 -38.88
N THR A 14 3.33 -27.87 -39.76
CA THR A 14 3.90 -29.24 -39.80
C THR A 14 5.40 -29.27 -39.54
N LEU A 15 6.07 -28.11 -39.49
CA LEU A 15 7.51 -28.03 -39.23
C LEU A 15 7.83 -27.50 -37.82
N PRO A 16 8.82 -28.10 -37.13
CA PRO A 16 9.27 -27.65 -35.81
C PRO A 16 10.29 -26.50 -35.85
N PHE A 17 10.79 -26.10 -37.02
CA PHE A 17 11.85 -25.08 -37.14
C PHE A 17 11.41 -23.92 -38.03
N ASP A 18 12.01 -22.75 -37.77
CA ASP A 18 11.75 -21.52 -38.49
C ASP A 18 12.20 -21.61 -39.95
N ARG A 19 11.33 -21.19 -40.86
CA ARG A 19 11.58 -21.15 -42.30
C ARG A 19 10.63 -20.17 -42.97
N PHE A 20 11.09 -19.51 -44.03
CA PHE A 20 10.28 -18.62 -44.88
C PHE A 20 10.62 -18.84 -46.36
N ASP A 21 9.97 -19.82 -46.99
CA ASP A 21 10.23 -20.12 -48.40
C ASP A 21 9.34 -19.26 -49.32
N SER A 22 9.95 -18.57 -50.29
CA SER A 22 9.19 -17.87 -51.34
C SER A 22 8.67 -18.82 -52.43
N THR A 23 9.11 -20.09 -52.41
CA THR A 23 8.68 -21.14 -53.34
C THR A 23 7.76 -22.13 -52.66
N ALA A 24 6.80 -22.67 -53.40
CA ALA A 24 5.88 -23.69 -52.88
C ALA A 24 6.64 -24.93 -52.38
N THR A 25 6.32 -25.36 -51.16
CA THR A 25 6.83 -26.58 -50.54
C THR A 25 5.66 -27.44 -50.06
N THR A 26 5.91 -28.64 -49.50
CA THR A 26 4.85 -29.53 -48.98
C THR A 26 4.58 -29.34 -47.50
N ASP A 27 5.44 -28.61 -46.82
CA ASP A 27 5.47 -28.51 -45.36
C ASP A 27 5.26 -27.04 -44.97
N CYS A 28 4.74 -26.78 -43.78
CA CYS A 28 4.31 -25.47 -43.35
C CYS A 28 4.98 -25.10 -42.02
N SER A 29 5.81 -24.05 -42.01
CA SER A 29 6.36 -23.47 -40.77
C SER A 29 5.34 -22.53 -40.10
N LEU A 30 5.57 -22.18 -38.83
CA LEU A 30 4.70 -21.21 -38.13
C LEU A 30 4.73 -19.82 -38.82
N ARG A 31 5.89 -19.38 -39.28
CA ARG A 31 6.06 -18.10 -39.97
C ARG A 31 5.35 -18.09 -41.32
N GLU A 32 5.46 -19.17 -42.09
CA GLU A 32 4.72 -19.34 -43.35
C GLU A 32 3.21 -19.39 -43.10
N ALA A 33 2.76 -19.98 -41.98
CA ALA A 33 1.35 -20.00 -41.59
C ALA A 33 0.82 -18.62 -41.24
N VAL A 34 1.59 -17.81 -40.50
CA VAL A 34 1.26 -16.41 -40.21
C VAL A 34 1.19 -15.60 -41.51
N GLN A 35 2.14 -15.76 -42.42
CA GLN A 35 2.12 -15.08 -43.72
C GLN A 35 0.89 -15.47 -44.56
N THR A 36 0.51 -16.75 -44.51
CA THR A 36 -0.70 -17.26 -45.16
C THR A 36 -1.96 -16.59 -44.62
N ALA A 37 -2.07 -16.45 -43.30
CA ALA A 37 -3.19 -15.75 -42.66
C ALA A 37 -3.19 -14.25 -43.00
N ASN A 38 -2.05 -13.57 -42.88
CA ASN A 38 -1.91 -12.15 -43.16
C ASN A 38 -2.32 -11.76 -44.58
N THR A 39 -2.01 -12.62 -45.55
CA THR A 39 -2.34 -12.39 -46.96
C THR A 39 -3.67 -13.00 -47.37
N ASN A 40 -4.29 -13.78 -46.48
CA ASN A 40 -5.46 -14.60 -46.76
C ASN A 40 -5.29 -15.44 -48.05
N ALA A 41 -4.07 -15.94 -48.26
CA ALA A 41 -3.67 -16.63 -49.48
C ALA A 41 -2.62 -17.69 -49.16
N THR A 42 -2.64 -18.80 -49.91
CA THR A 42 -1.63 -19.86 -49.77
C THR A 42 -0.22 -19.30 -49.94
N PHE A 43 0.67 -19.60 -48.99
CA PHE A 43 2.07 -19.20 -49.03
C PHE A 43 2.96 -20.42 -48.73
N ALA A 44 4.02 -20.61 -49.52
CA ALA A 44 4.89 -21.79 -49.43
C ALA A 44 4.10 -23.12 -49.44
N GLY A 45 4.22 -23.94 -48.41
CA GLY A 45 3.43 -25.16 -48.20
C GLY A 45 2.19 -25.01 -47.32
N CYS A 46 1.91 -23.80 -46.83
CA CYS A 46 0.76 -23.51 -45.98
C CYS A 46 -0.47 -23.18 -46.84
N ASN A 47 -1.42 -24.10 -46.88
CA ASN A 47 -2.68 -23.92 -47.59
C ASN A 47 -3.76 -23.37 -46.64
N SER A 48 -4.47 -22.32 -47.06
CA SER A 48 -5.72 -21.88 -46.41
C SER A 48 -6.91 -22.52 -47.12
N PHE A 49 -7.82 -23.12 -46.35
CA PHE A 49 -9.08 -23.68 -46.88
C PHE A 49 -10.24 -22.77 -46.47
N GLY A 50 -10.69 -21.84 -47.32
CA GLY A 50 -11.80 -20.95 -46.96
C GLY A 50 -12.03 -19.75 -47.89
N LEU A 51 -13.08 -18.97 -47.59
CA LEU A 51 -13.31 -17.63 -48.15
C LEU A 51 -12.81 -16.60 -47.13
N LEU A 52 -12.43 -15.40 -47.59
CA LEU A 52 -11.94 -14.28 -46.79
C LEU A 52 -12.73 -14.13 -45.47
N GLY A 53 -12.07 -14.29 -44.32
CA GLY A 53 -12.67 -14.32 -42.99
C GLY A 53 -11.66 -14.62 -41.88
N ASP A 54 -12.14 -15.07 -40.72
CA ASP A 54 -11.29 -15.43 -39.57
C ASP A 54 -10.40 -16.65 -39.87
N ASP A 55 -9.15 -16.65 -39.39
CA ASP A 55 -8.20 -17.74 -39.58
C ASP A 55 -7.84 -18.42 -38.25
N THR A 56 -7.58 -19.72 -38.29
CA THR A 56 -7.09 -20.51 -37.16
C THR A 56 -5.82 -21.29 -37.55
N ILE A 57 -4.71 -20.96 -36.93
CA ILE A 57 -3.46 -21.71 -37.02
C ILE A 57 -3.46 -22.80 -35.95
N VAL A 58 -3.27 -24.05 -36.37
CA VAL A 58 -3.13 -25.23 -35.51
C VAL A 58 -1.81 -25.95 -35.80
N PHE A 59 -1.40 -26.85 -34.92
CA PHE A 59 -0.14 -27.59 -35.06
C PHE A 59 -0.42 -29.07 -35.32
N ASP A 60 0.44 -29.70 -36.12
CA ASP A 60 0.46 -31.15 -36.24
C ASP A 60 0.63 -31.77 -34.84
N PRO A 61 -0.17 -32.79 -34.46
CA PRO A 61 -0.14 -33.35 -33.11
C PRO A 61 1.21 -33.94 -32.68
N SER A 62 2.12 -34.21 -33.61
CA SER A 62 3.49 -34.66 -33.33
C SER A 62 4.41 -33.53 -32.88
N LEU A 63 4.05 -32.27 -33.12
CA LEU A 63 4.82 -31.10 -32.69
C LEU A 63 4.50 -30.76 -31.24
N THR A 64 5.54 -30.71 -30.41
CA THR A 64 5.47 -30.17 -29.05
C THR A 64 6.15 -28.81 -28.92
N THR A 65 7.04 -28.49 -29.87
CA THR A 65 7.80 -27.25 -29.88
C THR A 65 8.03 -26.79 -31.32
N VAL A 66 7.92 -25.47 -31.52
CA VAL A 66 8.33 -24.79 -32.75
C VAL A 66 9.35 -23.71 -32.38
N THR A 67 10.43 -23.62 -33.15
CA THR A 67 11.49 -22.63 -32.92
C THR A 67 11.36 -21.47 -33.92
N ILE A 68 11.46 -20.23 -33.43
CA ILE A 68 11.65 -19.01 -34.23
C ILE A 68 13.14 -18.64 -34.13
N SER A 69 13.84 -18.56 -35.26
CA SER A 69 15.31 -18.40 -35.26
C SER A 69 15.88 -17.65 -36.47
N GLN A 70 15.05 -17.13 -37.38
CA GLN A 70 15.55 -16.39 -38.54
C GLN A 70 16.12 -15.03 -38.12
N THR A 71 17.44 -14.92 -38.16
CA THR A 71 18.17 -13.72 -37.75
C THR A 71 17.84 -12.54 -38.65
N VAL A 72 17.59 -11.38 -38.04
CA VAL A 72 17.33 -10.11 -38.72
C VAL A 72 18.44 -9.81 -39.72
N SER A 73 18.08 -9.71 -41.01
CA SER A 73 19.00 -9.53 -42.13
C SER A 73 18.82 -8.15 -42.79
N GLY A 74 18.43 -7.13 -42.03
CA GLY A 74 18.15 -5.80 -42.56
C GLY A 74 17.34 -4.92 -41.61
N GLY A 75 16.45 -4.09 -42.16
CA GLY A 75 15.36 -3.47 -41.39
C GLY A 75 14.23 -4.47 -41.13
N ASN A 76 13.40 -4.19 -40.11
CA ASN A 76 12.21 -4.96 -39.76
C ASN A 76 11.33 -5.17 -41.02
N ASN A 77 11.06 -6.42 -41.39
CA ASN A 77 10.41 -6.80 -42.63
C ASN A 77 9.27 -7.80 -42.37
N ASP A 78 8.09 -7.53 -42.96
CA ASP A 78 6.84 -8.29 -42.77
C ASP A 78 7.05 -9.82 -42.80
N ASN A 79 7.30 -10.41 -41.63
CA ASN A 79 7.62 -11.82 -41.39
C ASN A 79 8.87 -12.41 -42.07
N VAL A 80 9.74 -11.68 -42.77
CA VAL A 80 10.86 -12.32 -43.50
C VAL A 80 11.99 -12.76 -42.56
N ASP A 81 12.26 -11.98 -41.51
CA ASP A 81 13.19 -12.29 -40.43
C ASP A 81 12.68 -11.76 -39.09
N GLY A 82 13.37 -12.02 -37.98
CA GLY A 82 12.99 -11.49 -36.66
C GLY A 82 11.76 -12.16 -36.05
N ASP A 83 10.81 -11.34 -35.59
CA ASP A 83 9.55 -11.75 -34.96
C ASP A 83 8.50 -12.22 -35.99
N LEU A 84 7.30 -12.55 -35.50
CA LEU A 84 6.13 -12.87 -36.32
C LEU A 84 5.19 -11.67 -36.35
N ASP A 85 5.18 -10.92 -37.45
CA ASP A 85 4.22 -9.85 -37.70
C ASP A 85 2.85 -10.43 -38.03
N VAL A 86 1.90 -10.29 -37.12
CA VAL A 86 0.51 -10.72 -37.30
C VAL A 86 -0.35 -9.52 -37.64
N PHE A 87 -0.98 -9.52 -38.82
CA PHE A 87 -1.91 -8.47 -39.24
C PHE A 87 -3.35 -8.95 -39.14
N VAL A 88 -4.16 -8.28 -38.31
CA VAL A 88 -5.57 -8.62 -38.03
C VAL A 88 -6.51 -7.46 -38.39
N GLY A 89 -7.73 -7.72 -38.89
CA GLY A 89 -8.64 -6.64 -39.30
C GLY A 89 -9.60 -6.97 -40.44
N ASN A 90 -9.89 -5.97 -41.29
CA ASN A 90 -10.86 -6.07 -42.39
C ASN A 90 -10.48 -7.08 -43.48
N VAL A 91 -9.20 -7.37 -43.67
CA VAL A 91 -8.70 -8.31 -44.68
C VAL A 91 -8.47 -9.71 -44.08
N SER A 92 -7.86 -9.77 -42.90
CA SER A 92 -7.48 -11.04 -42.24
C SER A 92 -8.50 -11.56 -41.22
N GLY A 93 -9.56 -10.79 -40.94
CA GLY A 93 -10.51 -11.12 -39.88
C GLY A 93 -9.84 -11.23 -38.50
N THR A 94 -10.39 -12.11 -37.66
CA THR A 94 -9.79 -12.56 -36.40
C THR A 94 -8.75 -13.64 -36.69
N LEU A 95 -7.53 -13.51 -36.17
CA LEU A 95 -6.56 -14.61 -36.19
C LEU A 95 -6.52 -15.31 -34.84
N THR A 96 -6.64 -16.64 -34.85
CA THR A 96 -6.40 -17.50 -33.68
C THR A 96 -5.19 -18.40 -33.90
N ILE A 97 -4.24 -18.40 -32.97
CA ILE A 97 -3.16 -19.39 -32.90
C ILE A 97 -3.45 -20.33 -31.74
N ARG A 98 -3.65 -21.62 -32.03
CA ARG A 98 -4.12 -22.61 -31.04
C ARG A 98 -3.16 -23.78 -30.90
N GLY A 99 -2.70 -24.00 -29.67
CA GLY A 99 -1.88 -25.12 -29.23
C GLY A 99 -2.68 -26.41 -28.90
N PRO A 100 -2.12 -27.30 -28.07
CA PRO A 100 -0.97 -27.10 -27.19
C PRO A 100 0.37 -27.07 -27.93
N ILE A 101 1.19 -26.04 -27.70
CA ILE A 101 2.53 -25.94 -28.29
C ILE A 101 3.45 -25.02 -27.46
N THR A 102 4.75 -25.25 -27.52
CA THR A 102 5.76 -24.26 -27.11
C THR A 102 6.36 -23.55 -28.33
N VAL A 103 6.27 -22.22 -28.37
CA VAL A 103 6.98 -21.35 -29.31
C VAL A 103 8.25 -20.87 -28.62
N GLN A 104 9.41 -21.30 -29.12
CA GLN A 104 10.71 -20.95 -28.58
C GLN A 104 11.44 -19.98 -29.50
N VAL A 105 11.78 -18.81 -29.00
CA VAL A 105 12.64 -17.85 -29.71
C VAL A 105 14.11 -18.21 -29.41
N GLN A 106 14.91 -18.42 -30.45
CA GLN A 106 16.32 -18.81 -30.31
C GLN A 106 17.20 -18.11 -31.34
N GLY A 107 18.26 -17.44 -30.86
CA GLY A 107 19.29 -16.89 -31.74
C GLY A 107 18.89 -15.59 -32.45
N ILE A 108 17.77 -14.98 -32.07
CA ILE A 108 17.35 -13.65 -32.51
C ILE A 108 17.23 -12.71 -31.31
N LEU A 109 17.48 -11.42 -31.54
CA LEU A 109 17.32 -10.35 -30.55
C LEU A 109 16.03 -9.58 -30.88
N ASP A 110 14.91 -10.31 -30.87
CA ASP A 110 13.58 -9.78 -31.15
C ASP A 110 12.51 -10.45 -30.29
N ARG A 111 11.27 -9.99 -30.41
CA ARG A 111 10.10 -10.62 -29.78
C ARG A 111 9.66 -11.88 -30.53
N ALA A 112 8.68 -12.59 -30.00
CA ALA A 112 8.12 -13.76 -30.70
C ALA A 112 7.01 -13.35 -31.67
N VAL A 113 6.09 -12.49 -31.22
CA VAL A 113 4.89 -12.10 -31.97
C VAL A 113 4.66 -10.60 -31.84
N ASP A 114 4.43 -9.94 -32.98
CA ASP A 114 4.05 -8.53 -33.07
C ASP A 114 2.71 -8.37 -33.78
N VAL A 115 1.70 -7.91 -33.05
CA VAL A 115 0.31 -7.90 -33.54
C VAL A 115 -0.10 -6.50 -33.97
N HIS A 116 -0.37 -6.34 -35.26
CA HIS A 116 -0.77 -5.09 -35.91
C HIS A 116 -2.23 -5.13 -36.39
N PRO A 117 -2.96 -4.00 -36.34
CA PRO A 117 -4.16 -3.88 -37.15
C PRO A 117 -3.78 -3.80 -38.63
N ASP A 118 -4.59 -4.34 -39.53
CA ASP A 118 -4.43 -4.02 -40.95
C ASP A 118 -4.74 -2.54 -41.22
N ALA A 119 -4.32 -2.03 -42.40
CA ALA A 119 -4.32 -0.61 -42.78
C ALA A 119 -5.70 0.11 -42.74
N SER A 120 -6.75 -0.54 -42.25
CA SER A 120 -8.12 -0.04 -42.20
C SER A 120 -8.89 -0.33 -40.90
N GLY A 121 -8.27 -0.90 -39.86
CA GLY A 121 -8.99 -1.56 -38.76
C GLY A 121 -9.48 -0.65 -37.62
N ASN A 122 -10.81 -0.53 -37.48
CA ASN A 122 -11.48 -0.55 -36.18
C ASN A 122 -11.95 -2.00 -35.94
N ASN A 123 -11.73 -2.57 -34.74
CA ASN A 123 -12.12 -3.94 -34.33
C ASN A 123 -11.24 -5.12 -34.84
N ALA A 124 -9.93 -4.93 -34.97
CA ALA A 124 -9.03 -6.05 -35.21
C ALA A 124 -8.97 -6.98 -33.98
N SER A 125 -9.10 -8.30 -34.16
CA SER A 125 -9.07 -9.27 -33.05
C SER A 125 -8.00 -10.33 -33.23
N PHE A 126 -7.27 -10.61 -32.16
CA PHE A 126 -6.23 -11.63 -32.10
C PHE A 126 -6.47 -12.54 -30.90
N ARG A 127 -6.30 -13.85 -31.10
CA ARG A 127 -6.44 -14.86 -30.05
C ARG A 127 -5.23 -15.79 -30.01
N LEU A 128 -4.75 -16.06 -28.81
CA LEU A 128 -3.73 -17.06 -28.52
C LEU A 128 -4.30 -18.05 -27.49
N GLU A 129 -4.32 -19.33 -27.83
CA GLU A 129 -4.99 -20.36 -27.04
C GLU A 129 -4.06 -21.55 -26.77
N ASP A 130 -3.83 -21.88 -25.49
CA ASP A 130 -3.01 -23.01 -25.04
C ASP A 130 -1.57 -23.00 -25.60
N VAL A 131 -0.97 -21.81 -25.73
CA VAL A 131 0.40 -21.65 -26.24
C VAL A 131 1.35 -21.23 -25.12
N GLU A 132 2.54 -21.83 -25.08
CA GLU A 132 3.67 -21.32 -24.31
C GLU A 132 4.64 -20.53 -25.21
N ILE A 133 5.05 -19.33 -24.82
CA ILE A 133 6.06 -18.54 -25.52
C ILE A 133 7.24 -18.27 -24.59
N THR A 134 8.45 -18.59 -25.06
CA THR A 134 9.69 -18.43 -24.29
C THR A 134 10.88 -17.93 -25.11
N GLY A 135 11.79 -17.22 -24.44
CA GLY A 135 13.12 -16.87 -24.97
C GLY A 135 13.18 -15.59 -25.80
N GLY A 136 12.08 -14.87 -25.98
CA GLY A 136 12.10 -13.60 -26.72
C GLY A 136 12.85 -12.52 -25.95
N ASP A 137 13.64 -11.70 -26.65
CA ASP A 137 14.55 -10.73 -26.03
C ASP A 137 14.75 -9.48 -26.91
N VAL A 138 14.01 -8.42 -26.58
CA VAL A 138 14.06 -7.12 -27.29
C VAL A 138 14.93 -6.08 -26.57
N ARG A 139 15.89 -6.50 -25.72
CA ARG A 139 16.77 -5.55 -24.99
C ARG A 139 17.86 -4.93 -25.84
N SER A 140 18.12 -5.47 -27.03
CA SER A 140 19.19 -5.02 -27.90
C SER A 140 18.70 -3.97 -28.91
N TRP A 141 19.39 -2.85 -28.99
CA TRP A 141 19.08 -1.71 -29.86
C TRP A 141 19.42 -1.89 -31.34
N VAL A 142 19.74 -3.11 -31.75
CA VAL A 142 20.20 -3.38 -33.12
C VAL A 142 19.00 -3.46 -34.09
N THR A 143 17.76 -3.55 -33.57
CA THR A 143 16.55 -3.46 -34.39
C THR A 143 16.26 -1.99 -34.70
N ASN A 144 16.16 -1.69 -35.99
CA ASN A 144 15.89 -0.35 -36.52
C ASN A 144 14.41 0.06 -36.35
N ASP A 145 13.79 -0.26 -35.21
CA ASP A 145 12.44 0.24 -34.86
C ASP A 145 12.59 1.76 -34.65
N ASN A 146 12.06 2.56 -35.59
CA ASN A 146 12.20 4.01 -35.71
C ASN A 146 12.40 4.75 -34.37
N LEU A 147 13.59 5.30 -34.12
CA LEU A 147 13.97 5.99 -32.87
C LEU A 147 13.34 7.38 -32.66
N SER A 148 12.29 7.74 -33.39
CA SER A 148 11.66 9.08 -33.35
C SER A 148 10.32 9.05 -32.63
N TYR A 149 10.33 8.61 -31.38
CA TYR A 149 9.15 8.43 -30.55
C TYR A 149 9.18 9.35 -29.33
N SER A 150 8.05 9.99 -29.02
CA SER A 150 7.92 10.92 -27.89
C SER A 150 7.58 10.22 -26.57
N ASN A 151 7.12 8.96 -26.60
CA ASN A 151 6.88 8.16 -25.40
C ASN A 151 7.00 6.63 -25.66
N PRO A 152 8.20 6.04 -25.54
CA PRO A 152 8.46 4.64 -25.89
C PRO A 152 7.68 3.61 -25.06
N GLN A 153 7.14 3.98 -23.89
CA GLN A 153 6.32 3.09 -23.07
C GLN A 153 4.88 2.96 -23.58
N LEU A 154 4.28 4.07 -24.01
CA LEU A 154 2.93 4.07 -24.61
C LEU A 154 2.94 3.39 -25.97
N GLU A 155 4.11 3.40 -26.62
CA GLU A 155 4.33 2.86 -27.95
C GLU A 155 4.94 1.45 -27.91
N CYS A 156 5.16 0.86 -26.74
CA CYS A 156 5.74 -0.49 -26.59
C CYS A 156 7.03 -0.69 -27.40
N VAL A 157 7.83 0.37 -27.54
CA VAL A 157 9.14 0.33 -28.17
C VAL A 157 10.04 -0.53 -27.29
N HIS A 158 10.77 -1.50 -27.85
CA HIS A 158 11.52 -2.49 -27.07
C HIS A 158 10.72 -3.13 -25.91
N GLY A 159 9.42 -3.31 -26.11
CA GLY A 159 8.51 -3.96 -25.17
C GLY A 159 7.91 -5.26 -25.73
N GLY A 160 7.41 -6.12 -24.84
CA GLY A 160 6.66 -7.32 -25.25
C GLY A 160 7.58 -8.42 -25.76
N GLY A 161 8.53 -8.88 -24.94
CA GLY A 161 9.52 -9.87 -25.36
C GLY A 161 8.87 -11.15 -25.92
N ALA A 162 7.72 -11.59 -25.40
CA ALA A 162 6.92 -12.59 -26.09
C ALA A 162 5.95 -11.96 -27.09
N VAL A 163 5.05 -11.09 -26.61
CA VAL A 163 3.95 -10.54 -27.41
C VAL A 163 3.93 -9.01 -27.34
N ARG A 164 3.98 -8.34 -28.48
CA ARG A 164 3.62 -6.93 -28.63
C ARG A 164 2.24 -6.81 -29.28
N VAL A 165 1.40 -5.92 -28.75
CA VAL A 165 0.07 -5.59 -29.29
C VAL A 165 -0.01 -4.11 -29.61
N ILE A 166 -0.20 -3.79 -30.88
CA ILE A 166 -0.24 -2.42 -31.40
C ILE A 166 -1.65 -1.82 -31.27
N SER A 167 -1.71 -0.49 -31.17
CA SER A 167 -2.94 0.30 -31.02
C SER A 167 -4.04 -0.13 -32.02
N GLY A 168 -5.27 -0.27 -31.55
CA GLY A 168 -6.43 -0.67 -32.36
C GLY A 168 -6.76 -2.17 -32.35
N VAL A 169 -5.91 -3.00 -31.74
CA VAL A 169 -6.11 -4.46 -31.61
C VAL A 169 -6.80 -4.84 -30.29
N GLN A 170 -7.73 -5.80 -30.37
CA GLN A 170 -8.30 -6.52 -29.24
C GLN A 170 -7.66 -7.91 -29.14
N ALA A 171 -6.87 -8.15 -28.10
CA ALA A 171 -6.14 -9.39 -27.93
C ALA A 171 -6.74 -10.24 -26.79
N THR A 172 -6.91 -11.54 -27.01
CA THR A 172 -7.27 -12.51 -25.97
C THR A 172 -6.20 -13.59 -25.87
N LEU A 173 -5.63 -13.79 -24.68
CA LEU A 173 -4.71 -14.87 -24.37
C LEU A 173 -5.42 -15.81 -23.38
N ASP A 174 -5.71 -17.04 -23.78
CA ASP A 174 -6.41 -18.03 -22.95
C ASP A 174 -5.58 -19.31 -22.80
N GLY A 175 -5.35 -19.75 -21.56
CA GLY A 175 -4.49 -20.91 -21.30
C GLY A 175 -3.02 -20.71 -21.68
N VAL A 176 -2.57 -19.46 -21.85
CA VAL A 176 -1.23 -19.12 -22.35
C VAL A 176 -0.20 -19.09 -21.23
N ALA A 177 1.04 -19.49 -21.54
CA ALA A 177 2.20 -19.29 -20.67
C ALA A 177 3.25 -18.39 -21.34
N LEU A 178 3.54 -17.22 -20.77
CA LEU A 178 4.62 -16.34 -21.22
C LEU A 178 5.78 -16.46 -20.23
N ARG A 179 6.87 -17.12 -20.63
CA ARG A 179 7.98 -17.48 -19.75
C ARG A 179 9.33 -16.93 -20.20
N GLN A 180 10.12 -16.44 -19.25
CA GLN A 180 11.55 -16.14 -19.49
C GLN A 180 11.82 -15.20 -20.67
N ASN A 181 10.87 -14.30 -20.95
CA ASN A 181 11.03 -13.29 -22.00
C ASN A 181 11.61 -12.01 -21.40
N ALA A 182 12.32 -11.24 -22.22
CA ALA A 182 12.99 -10.04 -21.80
C ALA A 182 12.67 -8.85 -22.71
N ALA A 183 12.49 -7.68 -22.09
CA ALA A 183 12.25 -6.43 -22.77
C ALA A 183 13.14 -5.32 -22.24
N GLY A 184 13.41 -4.31 -23.08
CA GLY A 184 14.17 -3.14 -22.69
C GLY A 184 13.36 -2.22 -21.78
N TYR A 185 12.10 -1.96 -22.14
CA TYR A 185 11.30 -0.89 -21.52
C TYR A 185 10.04 -1.31 -20.79
N ALA A 186 9.28 -2.23 -21.37
CA ALA A 186 7.94 -2.51 -20.89
C ALA A 186 7.53 -3.94 -21.22
N GLY A 187 6.83 -4.60 -20.30
CA GLY A 187 6.13 -5.83 -20.65
C GLY A 187 7.07 -6.96 -21.05
N GLY A 188 7.88 -7.49 -20.13
CA GLY A 188 8.85 -8.55 -20.45
C GLY A 188 8.18 -9.73 -21.16
N GLY A 189 6.99 -10.14 -20.70
CA GLY A 189 6.12 -11.08 -21.39
C GLY A 189 5.28 -10.38 -22.47
N LEU A 190 4.38 -9.48 -22.06
CA LEU A 190 3.46 -8.80 -22.97
C LEU A 190 3.53 -7.29 -22.84
N CYS A 191 3.57 -6.57 -23.97
CA CYS A 191 3.37 -5.12 -24.01
C CYS A 191 2.23 -4.77 -24.96
N ALA A 192 1.29 -3.96 -24.50
CA ALA A 192 0.21 -3.43 -25.33
C ALA A 192 0.17 -1.90 -25.34
N GLN A 193 0.02 -1.31 -26.51
CA GLN A 193 -0.09 0.14 -26.69
C GLN A 193 -1.42 0.69 -26.19
N GLU A 194 -1.59 2.01 -26.22
CA GLU A 194 -2.89 2.66 -26.01
C GLU A 194 -3.95 2.19 -27.02
N ASN A 195 -5.23 2.42 -26.69
CA ASN A 195 -6.38 2.00 -27.52
C ASN A 195 -6.45 0.50 -27.83
N THR A 196 -5.73 -0.33 -27.07
CA THR A 196 -5.88 -1.79 -27.09
C THR A 196 -6.84 -2.25 -26.00
N ASN A 197 -7.38 -3.46 -26.17
CA ASN A 197 -8.08 -4.18 -25.12
C ASN A 197 -7.49 -5.58 -25.03
N VAL A 198 -6.81 -5.87 -23.91
CA VAL A 198 -6.13 -7.14 -23.69
C VAL A 198 -6.84 -7.91 -22.59
N ALA A 199 -7.32 -9.10 -22.92
CA ALA A 199 -7.85 -10.06 -21.97
C ALA A 199 -6.88 -11.23 -21.82
N ILE A 200 -6.45 -11.52 -20.59
CA ILE A 200 -5.59 -12.64 -20.26
C ILE A 200 -6.35 -13.55 -19.29
N VAL A 201 -6.64 -14.77 -19.72
CA VAL A 201 -7.55 -15.69 -19.05
C VAL A 201 -6.85 -17.02 -18.80
N ASN A 202 -6.99 -17.59 -17.60
CA ASN A 202 -6.43 -18.90 -17.22
C ASN A 202 -4.93 -19.06 -17.54
N SER A 203 -4.18 -17.96 -17.52
CA SER A 203 -2.83 -17.90 -18.09
C SER A 203 -1.75 -17.69 -17.03
N GLN A 204 -0.49 -17.83 -17.43
CA GLN A 204 0.68 -17.67 -16.57
C GLN A 204 1.71 -16.74 -17.21
N LEU A 205 2.17 -15.72 -16.48
CA LEU A 205 3.24 -14.81 -16.88
C LEU A 205 4.37 -14.96 -15.86
N ILE A 206 5.42 -15.70 -16.23
CA ILE A 206 6.40 -16.23 -15.27
C ILE A 206 7.83 -15.87 -15.65
N SER A 207 8.57 -15.30 -14.70
CA SER A 207 10.02 -15.04 -14.83
C SER A 207 10.39 -14.18 -16.04
N ASN A 208 9.50 -13.29 -16.45
CA ASN A 208 9.81 -12.31 -17.48
C ASN A 208 10.57 -11.12 -16.87
N ALA A 209 11.37 -10.44 -17.68
CA ALA A 209 12.26 -9.39 -17.23
C ALA A 209 12.13 -8.10 -18.07
N VAL A 210 12.20 -6.96 -17.39
CA VAL A 210 12.37 -5.65 -18.00
C VAL A 210 13.64 -5.01 -17.46
N GLY A 211 14.47 -4.48 -18.35
CA GLY A 211 15.66 -3.71 -17.99
C GLY A 211 16.77 -3.85 -19.02
N LEU A 212 17.58 -2.80 -19.14
CA LEU A 212 18.72 -2.77 -20.05
C LEU A 212 19.98 -3.35 -19.40
N SER A 213 20.79 -4.05 -20.17
CA SER A 213 22.17 -4.39 -19.81
C SER A 213 23.13 -3.31 -20.32
N GLY A 214 23.99 -2.74 -19.46
CA GLY A 214 25.06 -1.82 -19.88
C GLY A 214 24.95 -0.43 -19.23
N THR A 215 25.63 0.58 -19.77
CA THR A 215 25.66 1.99 -19.30
C THR A 215 24.65 2.89 -20.02
N GLN A 216 23.63 2.31 -20.66
CA GLN A 216 22.74 3.06 -21.53
C GLN A 216 21.72 3.88 -20.73
N GLN A 217 21.57 5.14 -21.14
CA GLN A 217 20.60 6.09 -20.58
C GLN A 217 19.23 5.83 -21.20
N VAL A 218 18.21 5.91 -20.36
CA VAL A 218 16.80 5.88 -20.75
C VAL A 218 16.19 7.09 -20.09
N ASP A 219 15.38 7.89 -20.79
CA ASP A 219 14.70 9.07 -20.19
C ASP A 219 13.26 8.75 -19.74
N TYR A 220 12.89 7.46 -19.72
CA TYR A 220 11.50 7.01 -19.56
C TYR A 220 11.35 5.96 -18.46
N ALA A 221 10.12 5.78 -17.99
CA ALA A 221 9.85 4.77 -16.98
C ALA A 221 10.05 3.34 -17.51
N LEU A 222 10.26 2.40 -16.59
CA LEU A 222 10.34 0.97 -16.88
C LEU A 222 9.26 0.24 -16.09
N GLY A 223 8.60 -0.75 -16.69
CA GLY A 223 7.67 -1.52 -15.89
C GLY A 223 6.93 -2.68 -16.52
N GLY A 224 6.07 -3.31 -15.73
CA GLY A 224 5.25 -4.43 -16.17
C GLY A 224 6.10 -5.65 -16.49
N GLY A 225 6.90 -6.15 -15.53
CA GLY A 225 7.84 -7.24 -15.79
C GLY A 225 7.18 -8.44 -16.48
N GLY A 226 5.97 -8.79 -16.07
CA GLY A 226 5.11 -9.73 -16.78
C GLY A 226 4.34 -9.07 -17.92
N VAL A 227 3.51 -8.08 -17.60
CA VAL A 227 2.65 -7.37 -18.56
C VAL A 227 2.65 -5.87 -18.35
N TRP A 228 2.70 -5.13 -19.46
CA TRP A 228 2.53 -3.69 -19.53
C TRP A 228 1.41 -3.34 -20.53
N SER A 229 0.51 -2.43 -20.15
CA SER A 229 -0.59 -1.99 -21.01
C SER A 229 -0.83 -0.48 -20.96
N GLY A 230 -0.75 0.18 -22.11
CA GLY A 230 -1.37 1.49 -22.33
C GLY A 230 -2.90 1.38 -22.48
N GLY A 231 -3.40 0.29 -23.05
CA GLY A 231 -4.84 0.04 -23.20
C GLY A 231 -5.51 -0.58 -21.97
N ALA A 232 -6.77 -0.97 -22.14
CA ALA A 232 -7.52 -1.70 -21.12
C ALA A 232 -6.94 -3.10 -20.93
N LEU A 233 -6.79 -3.53 -19.67
CA LEU A 233 -6.23 -4.82 -19.31
C LEU A 233 -7.19 -5.57 -18.37
N ALA A 234 -7.58 -6.77 -18.77
CA ALA A 234 -8.35 -7.70 -17.96
C ALA A 234 -7.55 -8.98 -17.69
N LEU A 235 -7.39 -9.33 -16.41
CA LEU A 235 -6.76 -10.57 -15.96
C LEU A 235 -7.81 -11.42 -15.26
N THR A 236 -8.06 -12.63 -15.73
CA THR A 236 -9.03 -13.55 -15.12
C THR A 236 -8.39 -14.90 -14.84
N ASN A 237 -8.34 -15.29 -13.56
CA ASN A 237 -7.69 -16.53 -13.13
C ASN A 237 -6.23 -16.66 -13.64
N THR A 238 -5.50 -15.54 -13.64
CA THR A 238 -4.16 -15.43 -14.21
C THR A 238 -3.12 -15.36 -13.11
N SER A 239 -1.99 -16.05 -13.29
CA SER A 239 -0.85 -16.01 -12.37
C SER A 239 0.29 -15.17 -12.95
N VAL A 240 0.70 -14.11 -12.26
CA VAL A 240 1.82 -13.24 -12.63
C VAL A 240 2.91 -13.42 -11.58
N LEU A 241 3.90 -14.26 -11.90
CA LEU A 241 4.85 -14.80 -10.92
C LEU A 241 6.29 -14.47 -11.27
N THR A 242 7.10 -14.15 -10.26
CA THR A 242 8.57 -14.09 -10.35
C THR A 242 9.11 -13.16 -11.44
N ASN A 243 8.32 -12.19 -11.91
CA ASN A 243 8.76 -11.24 -12.93
C ASN A 243 9.62 -10.14 -12.30
N ARG A 244 10.51 -9.56 -13.09
CA ARG A 244 11.50 -8.62 -12.60
C ARG A 244 11.56 -7.36 -13.44
N VAL A 245 11.67 -6.21 -12.78
CA VAL A 245 12.01 -4.93 -13.39
C VAL A 245 13.30 -4.43 -12.73
N VAL A 246 14.30 -4.07 -13.53
CA VAL A 246 15.57 -3.54 -13.05
C VAL A 246 15.88 -2.23 -13.76
N LEU A 247 16.10 -1.18 -12.97
CA LEU A 247 16.62 0.09 -13.45
C LEU A 247 17.97 0.36 -12.75
N SER A 248 19.05 0.44 -13.53
CA SER A 248 20.42 0.48 -12.98
C SER A 248 21.32 1.67 -13.39
N ASN A 249 20.89 2.59 -14.27
CA ASN A 249 21.76 3.62 -14.84
C ASN A 249 21.30 5.06 -14.61
N GLY A 250 22.29 5.97 -14.58
CA GLY A 250 22.16 7.37 -14.15
C GLY A 250 21.53 8.27 -15.21
N PHE A 251 20.41 8.85 -14.84
CA PHE A 251 19.78 9.94 -15.58
C PHE A 251 20.50 11.27 -15.30
N SER A 252 20.30 12.22 -16.20
CA SER A 252 20.47 13.64 -15.89
C SER A 252 19.31 14.09 -14.98
N LEU A 253 19.58 14.99 -14.03
CA LEU A 253 18.66 15.46 -12.97
C LEU A 253 17.34 16.11 -13.44
N ALA A 254 17.02 16.12 -14.73
CA ALA A 254 15.91 16.85 -15.31
C ALA A 254 14.64 16.02 -15.56
N ASP A 255 14.72 14.69 -15.68
CA ASP A 255 13.60 13.88 -16.17
C ASP A 255 13.11 12.81 -15.17
N PHE A 256 11.79 12.70 -15.01
CA PHE A 256 11.08 11.80 -14.07
C PHE A 256 11.15 10.33 -14.52
N GLY A 257 12.25 9.64 -14.20
CA GLY A 257 12.37 8.19 -14.37
C GLY A 257 11.86 7.39 -13.16
N PHE A 258 10.85 6.51 -13.34
CA PHE A 258 10.40 5.56 -12.33
C PHE A 258 10.45 4.10 -12.83
N ALA A 259 10.71 3.15 -11.93
CA ALA A 259 10.56 1.72 -12.18
C ALA A 259 9.30 1.20 -11.50
N GLY A 260 8.47 0.40 -12.14
CA GLY A 260 7.36 -0.19 -11.40
C GLY A 260 6.51 -1.24 -12.08
N GLY A 261 5.54 -1.78 -11.35
CA GLY A 261 4.70 -2.86 -11.84
C GLY A 261 5.52 -4.12 -12.07
N GLY A 262 6.22 -4.62 -11.05
CA GLY A 262 7.13 -5.76 -11.22
C GLY A 262 6.48 -6.95 -11.91
N GLY A 263 5.19 -7.19 -11.65
CA GLY A 263 4.33 -8.08 -12.42
C GLY A 263 3.50 -7.35 -13.49
N VAL A 264 2.62 -6.44 -13.05
CA VAL A 264 1.59 -5.80 -13.89
C VAL A 264 1.77 -4.28 -13.89
N GLY A 265 1.79 -3.65 -15.07
CA GLY A 265 1.81 -2.20 -15.24
C GLY A 265 0.70 -1.70 -16.18
N VAL A 266 -0.04 -0.68 -15.76
CA VAL A 266 -1.06 0.00 -16.58
C VAL A 266 -0.93 1.52 -16.40
N ILE A 267 -0.92 2.28 -17.50
CA ILE A 267 -0.60 3.72 -17.47
C ILE A 267 -1.70 4.66 -18.02
N THR A 268 -2.59 4.19 -18.89
CA THR A 268 -3.70 5.01 -19.43
C THR A 268 -5.05 4.29 -19.51
N GLY A 269 -5.08 2.97 -19.65
CA GLY A 269 -6.31 2.17 -19.67
C GLY A 269 -6.94 1.89 -18.30
N SER A 270 -7.94 1.00 -18.28
CA SER A 270 -8.52 0.46 -17.04
C SER A 270 -7.90 -0.91 -16.71
N LEU A 271 -7.83 -1.24 -15.43
CA LEU A 271 -7.35 -2.53 -14.95
C LEU A 271 -8.50 -3.29 -14.28
N SER A 272 -8.77 -4.51 -14.74
CA SER A 272 -9.68 -5.44 -14.07
C SER A 272 -8.98 -6.76 -13.78
N VAL A 273 -8.97 -7.20 -12.53
CA VAL A 273 -8.38 -8.47 -12.10
C VAL A 273 -9.42 -9.26 -11.32
N PHE A 274 -9.76 -10.44 -11.83
CA PHE A 274 -10.73 -11.36 -11.25
C PHE A 274 -10.05 -12.69 -10.92
N GLY A 275 -9.85 -12.96 -9.63
CA GLY A 275 -9.10 -14.12 -9.18
C GLY A 275 -7.61 -14.05 -9.52
N GLY A 276 -6.92 -15.17 -9.40
CA GLY A 276 -5.50 -15.29 -9.74
C GLY A 276 -4.55 -14.79 -8.65
N VAL A 277 -3.26 -14.77 -9.01
CA VAL A 277 -2.15 -14.50 -8.07
C VAL A 277 -1.14 -13.57 -8.73
N ILE A 278 -0.77 -12.50 -8.03
CA ILE A 278 0.37 -11.63 -8.38
C ILE A 278 1.41 -11.79 -7.28
N ALA A 279 2.47 -12.57 -7.56
CA ALA A 279 3.40 -12.96 -6.51
C ALA A 279 4.86 -12.99 -6.91
N ASP A 280 5.72 -12.79 -5.90
CA ASP A 280 7.17 -12.96 -6.00
C ASP A 280 7.81 -12.05 -7.07
N ASN A 281 7.12 -10.99 -7.49
CA ASN A 281 7.64 -10.04 -8.46
C ASN A 281 8.57 -9.04 -7.78
N VAL A 282 9.59 -8.58 -8.51
CA VAL A 282 10.65 -7.74 -7.96
C VAL A 282 10.88 -6.51 -8.82
N VAL A 283 10.78 -5.33 -8.20
CA VAL A 283 11.26 -4.08 -8.77
C VAL A 283 12.56 -3.70 -8.06
N THR A 284 13.63 -3.47 -8.82
CA THR A 284 14.92 -3.03 -8.29
C THR A 284 15.32 -1.70 -8.93
N GLN A 285 15.54 -0.68 -8.10
CA GLN A 285 16.11 0.60 -8.49
C GLN A 285 17.46 0.78 -7.79
N THR A 286 18.56 0.58 -8.51
CA THR A 286 19.90 0.56 -7.90
C THR A 286 20.55 1.94 -7.77
N GLN A 287 19.95 2.98 -8.34
CA GLN A 287 20.49 4.35 -8.28
C GLN A 287 20.02 5.09 -7.03
N VAL A 288 20.98 5.66 -6.30
CA VAL A 288 20.78 6.64 -5.22
C VAL A 288 20.73 8.04 -5.82
N GLY A 289 19.56 8.45 -6.31
CA GLY A 289 19.28 9.76 -6.94
C GLY A 289 17.81 10.15 -6.75
N GLU A 290 17.26 11.08 -7.55
CA GLU A 290 15.82 11.47 -7.52
C GLU A 290 14.86 10.36 -8.02
N HIS A 291 15.35 9.14 -8.22
CA HIS A 291 14.60 8.06 -8.86
C HIS A 291 13.63 7.36 -7.94
N GLU A 292 12.49 6.97 -8.51
CA GLU A 292 11.38 6.37 -7.80
C GLU A 292 11.17 4.91 -8.23
N ALA A 293 10.58 4.12 -7.34
CA ALA A 293 10.16 2.76 -7.61
C ALA A 293 8.76 2.52 -7.07
N HIS A 294 7.86 1.88 -7.81
CA HIS A 294 6.45 1.72 -7.41
C HIS A 294 5.90 0.36 -7.77
N GLY A 295 4.92 -0.16 -7.03
CA GLY A 295 4.13 -1.30 -7.46
C GLY A 295 4.94 -2.57 -7.67
N GLY A 296 5.55 -3.12 -6.62
CA GLY A 296 6.37 -4.34 -6.74
C GLY A 296 5.60 -5.49 -7.41
N GLY A 297 4.32 -5.67 -7.10
CA GLY A 297 3.41 -6.55 -7.82
C GLY A 297 2.70 -5.84 -8.97
N ALA A 298 1.90 -4.83 -8.65
CA ALA A 298 1.10 -4.09 -9.62
C ALA A 298 1.30 -2.58 -9.53
N LEU A 299 1.38 -1.92 -10.69
CA LEU A 299 1.38 -0.47 -10.82
C LEU A 299 0.25 -0.03 -11.73
N PHE A 300 -0.55 0.90 -11.24
CA PHE A 300 -1.54 1.61 -12.02
C PHE A 300 -1.26 3.11 -11.92
N ILE A 301 -1.14 3.78 -13.07
CA ILE A 301 -1.00 5.22 -13.16
C ILE A 301 -2.05 5.70 -14.15
N ARG A 302 -2.64 6.87 -13.93
CA ARG A 302 -3.33 7.61 -14.99
C ARG A 302 -2.96 9.08 -14.97
N LEU A 303 -2.41 9.55 -16.09
CA LEU A 303 -2.15 10.96 -16.35
C LEU A 303 -3.20 11.49 -17.33
N GLY A 304 -4.21 12.23 -16.86
CA GLY A 304 -5.21 12.91 -17.70
C GLY A 304 -6.62 12.28 -17.74
N SER A 305 -7.54 12.95 -18.43
CA SER A 305 -8.97 12.59 -18.59
C SER A 305 -9.22 11.64 -19.78
N PRO A 306 -10.34 10.87 -19.88
CA PRO A 306 -11.43 10.63 -18.91
C PRO A 306 -11.00 9.89 -17.61
N LYS A 307 -11.92 9.35 -16.79
CA LYS A 307 -11.53 8.54 -15.61
C LYS A 307 -11.28 7.08 -15.99
N SER A 308 -10.29 6.43 -15.37
CA SER A 308 -10.11 4.96 -15.48
C SER A 308 -10.77 4.26 -14.30
N SER A 309 -10.86 2.94 -14.38
CA SER A 309 -11.24 2.12 -13.23
C SER A 309 -10.13 1.12 -12.90
N VAL A 310 -9.96 0.86 -11.61
CA VAL A 310 -9.16 -0.25 -11.10
C VAL A 310 -10.09 -1.15 -10.30
N LEU A 311 -10.25 -2.38 -10.75
CA LEU A 311 -11.12 -3.37 -10.13
C LEU A 311 -10.31 -4.61 -9.77
N LEU A 312 -10.15 -4.88 -8.48
CA LEU A 312 -9.50 -6.09 -7.98
C LEU A 312 -10.54 -6.90 -7.20
N ARG A 313 -10.82 -8.12 -7.64
CA ARG A 313 -11.78 -9.03 -6.98
C ARG A 313 -11.23 -10.43 -6.82
N GLY A 314 -11.17 -10.93 -5.58
CA GLY A 314 -10.74 -12.31 -5.32
C GLY A 314 -9.25 -12.56 -5.59
N VAL A 315 -8.43 -11.51 -5.63
CA VAL A 315 -7.01 -11.61 -6.02
C VAL A 315 -6.12 -11.84 -4.80
N THR A 316 -5.06 -12.62 -4.96
CA THR A 316 -3.97 -12.68 -3.97
C THR A 316 -2.73 -11.96 -4.48
N ILE A 317 -2.30 -10.91 -3.78
CA ILE A 317 -1.07 -10.15 -4.06
C ILE A 317 -0.08 -10.43 -2.93
N ARG A 318 0.95 -11.24 -3.19
CA ARG A 318 1.86 -11.70 -2.12
C ARG A 318 3.33 -11.67 -2.45
N GLU A 319 4.16 -11.47 -1.43
CA GLU A 319 5.62 -11.65 -1.52
C GLU A 319 6.31 -10.82 -2.62
N ASN A 320 5.65 -9.76 -3.09
CA ASN A 320 6.25 -8.84 -4.05
C ASN A 320 7.22 -7.91 -3.33
N ARG A 321 8.29 -7.53 -4.03
CA ARG A 321 9.42 -6.80 -3.44
C ARG A 321 9.74 -5.57 -4.26
N LEU A 322 9.98 -4.49 -3.54
CA LEU A 322 10.47 -3.23 -4.08
C LEU A 322 11.77 -2.91 -3.34
N VAL A 323 12.87 -2.79 -4.08
CA VAL A 323 14.22 -2.62 -3.53
C VAL A 323 14.87 -1.39 -4.14
N GLY A 324 15.21 -0.43 -3.28
CA GLY A 324 15.94 0.79 -3.63
C GLY A 324 15.03 1.96 -4.01
N GLY A 325 15.60 2.93 -4.75
CA GLY A 325 14.97 4.21 -5.04
C GLY A 325 14.98 5.18 -3.85
N LYS A 326 14.69 6.45 -4.13
CA LYS A 326 14.51 7.50 -3.13
C LYS A 326 13.08 7.50 -2.60
N VAL A 327 12.11 7.45 -3.49
CA VAL A 327 10.68 7.37 -3.17
C VAL A 327 10.12 6.04 -3.64
N SER A 328 9.29 5.43 -2.80
CA SER A 328 8.67 4.16 -3.11
C SER A 328 7.24 4.07 -2.66
N ALA A 329 6.41 3.38 -3.46
CA ALA A 329 5.02 3.18 -3.12
C ALA A 329 4.54 1.76 -3.44
N GLY A 330 3.80 1.16 -2.49
CA GLY A 330 2.99 -0.03 -2.71
C GLY A 330 3.79 -1.22 -3.23
N ALA A 331 4.58 -1.90 -2.41
CA ALA A 331 5.30 -3.09 -2.89
C ALA A 331 4.36 -4.20 -3.37
N GLY A 332 3.14 -4.31 -2.81
CA GLY A 332 2.07 -5.11 -3.41
C GLY A 332 1.47 -4.40 -4.62
N ALA A 333 0.77 -3.29 -4.39
CA ALA A 333 0.13 -2.51 -5.44
C ALA A 333 0.25 -0.99 -5.19
N ALA A 334 0.55 -0.24 -6.25
CA ALA A 334 0.53 1.22 -6.27
C ALA A 334 -0.48 1.73 -7.31
N ILE A 335 -1.37 2.64 -6.92
CA ILE A 335 -2.46 3.15 -7.76
C ILE A 335 -2.45 4.68 -7.69
N PHE A 336 -2.12 5.34 -8.80
CA PHE A 336 -1.96 6.79 -8.86
C PHE A 336 -2.96 7.44 -9.81
N SER A 337 -3.67 8.45 -9.28
CA SER A 337 -4.51 9.42 -10.02
C SER A 337 -5.71 8.86 -10.81
N GLY A 338 -6.78 9.67 -10.91
CA GLY A 338 -7.79 9.62 -11.96
C GLY A 338 -8.70 8.38 -12.02
N ALA A 339 -8.64 7.48 -11.03
CA ALA A 339 -9.35 6.22 -11.07
C ALA A 339 -10.42 6.05 -9.99
N ASP A 340 -11.52 5.40 -10.36
CA ASP A 340 -12.41 4.76 -9.40
C ASP A 340 -11.81 3.39 -9.03
N VAL A 341 -11.42 3.24 -7.77
CA VAL A 341 -10.69 2.06 -7.27
C VAL A 341 -11.63 1.21 -6.42
N GLN A 342 -11.83 -0.05 -6.82
CA GLN A 342 -12.62 -1.03 -6.11
C GLN A 342 -11.78 -2.26 -5.83
N ILE A 343 -11.58 -2.55 -4.54
CA ILE A 343 -10.84 -3.73 -4.07
C ILE A 343 -11.80 -4.54 -3.20
N GLY A 344 -12.10 -5.77 -3.62
CA GLY A 344 -13.09 -6.64 -2.99
C GLY A 344 -12.55 -8.06 -2.80
N GLY A 345 -12.69 -8.67 -1.63
CA GLY A 345 -12.30 -10.07 -1.43
C GLY A 345 -10.84 -10.36 -1.77
N THR A 346 -9.96 -9.38 -1.59
CA THR A 346 -8.57 -9.42 -2.07
C THR A 346 -7.63 -9.51 -0.87
N THR A 347 -6.61 -10.36 -0.98
CA THR A 347 -5.59 -10.54 0.06
C THR A 347 -4.26 -9.97 -0.40
N ILE A 348 -3.72 -9.01 0.35
CA ILE A 348 -2.45 -8.33 0.10
C ILE A 348 -1.51 -8.68 1.26
N VAL A 349 -0.58 -9.61 1.04
CA VAL A 349 0.15 -10.26 2.14
C VAL A 349 1.65 -10.39 1.91
N ARG A 350 2.45 -10.10 2.95
CA ARG A 350 3.92 -10.33 2.94
C ARG A 350 4.67 -9.58 1.83
N ASN A 351 4.14 -8.46 1.34
CA ASN A 351 4.87 -7.60 0.40
C ASN A 351 5.89 -6.73 1.15
N THR A 352 7.01 -6.43 0.51
CA THR A 352 8.13 -5.71 1.16
C THR A 352 8.63 -4.55 0.31
N ALA A 353 8.56 -3.34 0.86
CA ALA A 353 9.18 -2.14 0.31
C ALA A 353 10.43 -1.78 1.11
N ASN A 354 11.57 -1.63 0.45
CA ASN A 354 12.82 -1.12 1.02
C ASN A 354 13.32 0.04 0.16
N THR A 355 13.46 1.22 0.74
CA THR A 355 13.85 2.44 0.02
C THR A 355 14.82 3.27 0.84
N VAL A 356 15.35 4.33 0.24
CA VAL A 356 16.28 5.24 0.92
C VAL A 356 15.53 6.34 1.66
N GLN A 357 14.48 6.98 1.10
CA GLN A 357 13.89 8.18 1.73
C GLN A 357 12.40 8.07 2.11
N LEU A 358 11.50 7.68 1.21
CA LEU A 358 10.06 7.70 1.47
C LEU A 358 9.39 6.40 1.03
N VAL A 359 8.68 5.73 1.94
CA VAL A 359 7.76 4.62 1.58
C VAL A 359 6.32 5.03 1.86
N SER A 360 5.45 4.85 0.87
CA SER A 360 4.00 4.87 1.04
C SER A 360 3.44 3.47 0.80
N GLY A 361 2.84 2.80 1.80
CA GLY A 361 2.27 1.47 1.60
C GLY A 361 3.30 0.36 1.40
N GLY A 362 3.58 -0.45 2.41
CA GLY A 362 4.31 -1.71 2.22
C GLY A 362 3.48 -2.72 1.42
N GLY A 363 2.16 -2.76 1.65
CA GLY A 363 1.22 -3.55 0.86
C GLY A 363 0.59 -2.74 -0.27
N LEU A 364 -0.20 -1.73 0.09
CA LEU A 364 -1.05 -0.97 -0.83
C LEU A 364 -0.80 0.53 -0.71
N ALA A 365 -0.63 1.21 -1.85
CA ALA A 365 -0.56 2.67 -1.91
C ALA A 365 -1.54 3.20 -2.94
N ILE A 366 -2.43 4.12 -2.53
CA ILE A 366 -3.41 4.74 -3.41
C ILE A 366 -3.36 6.26 -3.29
N GLY A 367 -3.22 6.94 -4.43
CA GLY A 367 -3.00 8.38 -4.48
C GLY A 367 -1.54 8.76 -4.25
N TRP A 368 -1.25 10.04 -4.42
CA TRP A 368 0.09 10.59 -4.20
C TRP A 368 0.15 11.36 -2.86
N PRO A 369 1.30 11.37 -2.17
CA PRO A 369 1.48 12.18 -0.95
C PRO A 369 1.55 13.70 -1.20
N GLY A 370 1.53 14.16 -2.46
CA GLY A 370 1.50 15.59 -2.80
C GLY A 370 0.63 15.91 -4.02
N THR A 371 0.32 17.20 -4.21
CA THR A 371 -0.46 17.67 -5.37
C THR A 371 0.44 18.05 -6.54
N PHE A 372 0.20 17.49 -7.73
CA PHE A 372 0.77 17.97 -8.99
C PHE A 372 -0.32 18.51 -9.92
N SER A 373 0.06 19.37 -10.87
CA SER A 373 -0.88 19.96 -11.83
C SER A 373 -1.58 18.86 -12.64
N GLY A 374 -2.91 18.89 -12.68
CA GLY A 374 -3.73 17.86 -13.36
C GLY A 374 -4.02 16.60 -12.54
N TYR A 375 -3.53 16.49 -11.30
CA TYR A 375 -3.88 15.40 -10.39
C TYR A 375 -5.37 15.42 -10.05
N THR A 376 -6.06 14.33 -10.32
CA THR A 376 -7.43 14.10 -9.85
C THR A 376 -7.37 12.98 -8.82
N PRO A 377 -7.69 13.23 -7.53
CA PRO A 377 -7.63 12.20 -6.52
C PRO A 377 -8.59 11.03 -6.83
N PRO A 378 -8.17 9.77 -6.60
CA PRO A 378 -9.05 8.62 -6.76
C PRO A 378 -10.14 8.57 -5.69
N PHE A 379 -11.27 7.95 -6.05
CA PHE A 379 -12.26 7.47 -5.09
C PHE A 379 -11.99 5.99 -4.82
N VAL A 380 -11.95 5.60 -3.56
CA VAL A 380 -11.53 4.25 -3.17
C VAL A 380 -12.57 3.55 -2.34
N THR A 381 -12.89 2.32 -2.73
CA THR A 381 -13.64 1.36 -1.93
C THR A 381 -12.80 0.12 -1.69
N LEU A 382 -12.49 -0.15 -0.43
CA LEU A 382 -11.83 -1.36 0.04
C LEU A 382 -12.84 -2.14 0.88
N SER A 383 -13.25 -3.31 0.40
CA SER A 383 -14.31 -4.12 1.03
C SER A 383 -13.87 -5.57 1.17
N ASN A 384 -14.10 -6.18 2.33
CA ASN A 384 -13.76 -7.59 2.56
C ASN A 384 -12.31 -7.91 2.13
N ALA A 385 -11.36 -7.07 2.53
CA ALA A 385 -9.97 -7.16 2.08
C ALA A 385 -9.02 -7.39 3.25
N ASP A 386 -8.02 -8.22 3.01
CA ASP A 386 -6.99 -8.59 3.98
C ASP A 386 -5.68 -7.89 3.62
N VAL A 387 -5.12 -7.06 4.50
CA VAL A 387 -3.81 -6.42 4.34
C VAL A 387 -2.90 -6.90 5.47
N LEU A 388 -2.13 -7.95 5.19
CA LEU A 388 -1.51 -8.79 6.21
C LEU A 388 0.02 -8.80 6.11
N SER A 389 0.71 -8.57 7.21
CA SER A 389 2.16 -8.82 7.33
C SER A 389 3.02 -8.14 6.26
N ASN A 390 2.59 -6.99 5.73
CA ASN A 390 3.39 -6.23 4.79
C ASN A 390 4.45 -5.41 5.53
N SER A 391 5.59 -5.16 4.88
CA SER A 391 6.72 -4.46 5.48
C SER A 391 7.13 -3.24 4.65
N ALA A 392 7.42 -2.15 5.34
CA ALA A 392 7.96 -0.92 4.77
C ALA A 392 9.23 -0.54 5.56
N GLU A 393 10.36 -0.42 4.87
CA GLU A 393 11.65 -0.09 5.46
C GLU A 393 12.30 1.11 4.76
N VAL A 394 12.81 2.05 5.56
CA VAL A 394 13.55 3.23 5.07
C VAL A 394 14.96 3.22 5.63
N ASN A 395 15.95 3.33 4.73
CA ASN A 395 17.38 3.26 5.02
C ASN A 395 18.16 4.48 4.47
N ALA A 396 17.80 5.69 4.93
CA ALA A 396 18.57 6.91 4.65
C ALA A 396 19.50 7.29 5.80
N VAL A 397 20.63 7.92 5.48
CA VAL A 397 21.34 8.77 6.43
C VAL A 397 20.58 10.10 6.53
N SER A 398 19.90 10.37 7.65
CA SER A 398 19.29 11.71 7.86
C SER A 398 20.39 12.75 8.04
N VAL A 399 20.53 13.65 7.08
CA VAL A 399 21.43 14.81 7.16
C VAL A 399 20.60 16.08 7.38
N SER A 400 21.06 16.98 8.25
CA SER A 400 20.38 18.26 8.50
C SER A 400 20.22 19.04 7.19
N GLY A 401 19.00 19.47 6.86
CA GLY A 401 18.67 20.19 5.62
C GLY A 401 18.21 19.32 4.44
N GLN A 402 18.17 17.99 4.58
CA GLN A 402 17.57 17.08 3.59
C GLN A 402 16.13 16.70 3.93
N ILE A 403 15.39 16.20 2.94
CA ILE A 403 14.00 15.75 3.08
C ILE A 403 13.95 14.67 4.17
N THR A 404 13.04 14.85 5.11
CA THR A 404 12.74 13.97 6.24
C THR A 404 12.40 12.56 5.73
N PRO A 405 13.11 11.49 6.14
CA PRO A 405 12.68 10.14 5.81
C PRO A 405 11.30 9.81 6.40
N VAL A 406 10.36 9.34 5.57
CA VAL A 406 8.96 9.13 5.96
C VAL A 406 8.43 7.75 5.57
N ILE A 407 7.73 7.11 6.50
CA ILE A 407 6.79 6.02 6.17
C ILE A 407 5.36 6.50 6.39
N LEU A 408 4.55 6.37 5.34
CA LEU A 408 3.11 6.60 5.37
C LEU A 408 2.42 5.26 5.09
N GLY A 409 1.74 4.66 6.08
CA GLY A 409 1.01 3.42 5.84
C GLY A 409 1.94 2.21 5.66
N ALA A 410 2.37 1.51 6.71
CA ALA A 410 3.19 0.31 6.49
C ALA A 410 2.37 -0.83 5.84
N GLY A 411 1.09 -0.94 6.18
CA GLY A 411 0.12 -1.78 5.48
C GLY A 411 -0.43 -1.09 4.22
N ALA A 412 -1.32 -0.13 4.44
CA ALA A 412 -2.03 0.61 3.40
C ALA A 412 -1.89 2.14 3.56
N PHE A 413 -1.80 2.83 2.42
CA PHE A 413 -1.74 4.29 2.36
C PHE A 413 -2.80 4.87 1.42
N PHE A 414 -3.48 5.91 1.89
CA PHE A 414 -4.41 6.74 1.12
C PHE A 414 -3.88 8.18 1.11
N GLY A 415 -3.46 8.61 -0.08
CA GLY A 415 -2.81 9.87 -0.34
C GLY A 415 -3.70 11.10 -0.26
N GLU A 416 -3.14 12.23 -0.68
CA GLU A 416 -3.78 13.53 -0.58
C GLU A 416 -5.02 13.60 -1.50
N GLY A 417 -6.10 14.19 -0.99
CA GLY A 417 -7.37 14.33 -1.69
C GLY A 417 -8.17 13.03 -1.89
N VAL A 418 -7.63 11.86 -1.52
CA VAL A 418 -8.30 10.58 -1.70
C VAL A 418 -9.54 10.50 -0.80
N VAL A 419 -10.69 10.19 -1.39
CA VAL A 419 -11.89 9.83 -0.64
C VAL A 419 -11.95 8.33 -0.53
N PHE A 420 -12.02 7.80 0.69
CA PHE A 420 -11.96 6.37 0.94
C PHE A 420 -13.17 5.83 1.71
N ASN A 421 -13.56 4.60 1.39
CA ASN A 421 -14.47 3.78 2.19
C ASN A 421 -13.82 2.42 2.43
N VAL A 422 -13.53 2.13 3.69
CA VAL A 422 -12.97 0.83 4.11
C VAL A 422 -14.01 0.09 4.92
N SER A 423 -14.47 -1.06 4.43
CA SER A 423 -15.43 -1.90 5.12
C SER A 423 -14.99 -3.35 5.23
N ASP A 424 -15.33 -3.99 6.35
CA ASP A 424 -15.16 -5.43 6.56
C ASP A 424 -13.72 -5.90 6.28
N ALA A 425 -12.74 -5.03 6.56
CA ALA A 425 -11.33 -5.28 6.24
C ALA A 425 -10.54 -5.73 7.47
N ASN A 426 -9.45 -6.43 7.23
CA ASN A 426 -8.53 -6.90 8.27
C ASN A 426 -7.10 -6.45 7.93
N VAL A 427 -6.60 -5.51 8.71
CA VAL A 427 -5.28 -4.89 8.54
C VAL A 427 -4.39 -5.35 9.70
N ASN A 428 -3.61 -6.40 9.47
CA ASN A 428 -2.97 -7.13 10.55
C ASN A 428 -1.46 -7.34 10.35
N GLY A 429 -0.67 -7.06 11.39
CA GLY A 429 0.73 -7.48 11.45
C GLY A 429 1.66 -6.72 10.52
N ASN A 430 1.26 -5.56 10.00
CA ASN A 430 2.09 -4.76 9.10
C ASN A 430 3.19 -4.03 9.88
N VAL A 431 4.38 -3.91 9.31
CA VAL A 431 5.57 -3.40 10.00
C VAL A 431 6.22 -2.27 9.21
N GLY A 432 6.27 -1.08 9.80
CA GLY A 432 7.10 0.02 9.33
C GLY A 432 8.34 0.19 10.19
N ARG A 433 9.51 0.29 9.56
CA ARG A 433 10.78 0.41 10.28
C ARG A 433 11.73 1.42 9.65
N TYR A 434 12.35 2.25 10.48
CA TYR A 434 13.54 2.99 10.12
C TYR A 434 14.80 2.22 10.54
N VAL A 435 15.76 2.07 9.62
CA VAL A 435 17.04 1.37 9.87
C VAL A 435 18.28 2.25 9.67
N GLY A 436 18.09 3.50 9.26
CA GLY A 436 19.22 4.40 9.01
C GLY A 436 19.94 4.85 10.29
N SER A 437 21.15 5.38 10.13
CA SER A 437 22.07 5.71 11.21
C SER A 437 21.82 7.04 11.92
N SER A 438 20.93 7.90 11.38
CA SER A 438 20.65 9.24 11.93
C SER A 438 19.14 9.48 11.98
N VAL A 439 18.58 9.73 13.17
CA VAL A 439 17.12 9.80 13.33
C VAL A 439 16.62 11.23 13.54
N THR A 440 17.39 12.23 13.13
CA THR A 440 17.10 13.62 13.50
C THR A 440 15.77 14.13 12.95
N ASN A 441 15.30 13.67 11.80
CA ASN A 441 14.02 14.07 11.21
C ASN A 441 13.37 12.86 10.51
N THR A 442 12.83 11.88 11.24
CA THR A 442 12.12 10.74 10.61
C THR A 442 10.70 10.57 11.16
N ILE A 443 9.76 10.23 10.28
CA ILE A 443 8.33 10.14 10.62
C ILE A 443 7.79 8.79 10.16
N GLY A 444 7.12 8.06 11.05
CA GLY A 444 6.35 6.87 10.72
C GLY A 444 4.91 7.07 11.17
N VAL A 445 3.96 6.97 10.25
CA VAL A 445 2.53 7.09 10.61
C VAL A 445 1.69 6.03 9.92
N GLY A 446 0.62 5.59 10.58
CA GLY A 446 -0.29 4.58 10.05
C GLY A 446 0.39 3.23 9.86
N GLY A 447 0.71 2.51 10.93
CA GLY A 447 1.31 1.18 10.80
C GLY A 447 0.42 0.23 9.99
N GLY A 448 -0.88 0.21 10.30
CA GLY A 448 -1.90 -0.43 9.48
C GLY A 448 -2.33 0.46 8.31
N LEU A 449 -2.91 1.63 8.63
CA LEU A 449 -3.48 2.55 7.64
C LEU A 449 -3.08 4.00 7.91
N SER A 450 -2.69 4.71 6.86
CA SER A 450 -2.54 6.17 6.90
C SER A 450 -3.49 6.80 5.88
N ALA A 451 -4.33 7.72 6.34
CA ALA A 451 -5.28 8.44 5.48
C ALA A 451 -5.17 9.95 5.66
N LEU A 452 -4.90 10.65 4.56
CA LEU A 452 -4.67 12.09 4.59
C LEU A 452 -5.96 12.94 4.55
N HIS A 453 -7.10 12.37 4.17
CA HIS A 453 -8.31 13.12 3.79
C HIS A 453 -9.62 12.42 4.23
N ASN A 454 -10.76 12.77 3.61
CA ASN A 454 -12.09 12.41 4.07
C ASN A 454 -12.47 10.96 3.73
N GLY A 455 -13.19 10.28 4.63
CA GLY A 455 -13.64 8.93 4.33
C GLY A 455 -14.43 8.24 5.44
N SER A 456 -14.60 6.92 5.29
CA SER A 456 -15.24 6.08 6.30
C SER A 456 -14.50 4.77 6.56
N ILE A 457 -14.58 4.30 7.80
CA ILE A 457 -14.08 3.00 8.25
C ILE A 457 -15.23 2.29 8.96
N THR A 458 -15.65 1.13 8.48
CA THR A 458 -16.75 0.37 9.08
C THR A 458 -16.41 -1.11 9.24
N ASN A 459 -16.63 -1.69 10.41
CA ASN A 459 -16.40 -3.13 10.64
C ASN A 459 -14.96 -3.60 10.32
N THR A 460 -13.96 -2.78 10.63
CA THR A 460 -12.57 -3.02 10.20
C THR A 460 -11.67 -3.26 11.40
N GLN A 461 -10.76 -4.22 11.28
CA GLN A 461 -9.79 -4.59 12.32
C GLN A 461 -8.39 -4.09 11.97
N PHE A 462 -7.70 -3.50 12.95
CA PHE A 462 -6.31 -3.04 12.89
C PHE A 462 -5.52 -3.68 14.01
N LEU A 463 -4.92 -4.84 13.72
CA LEU A 463 -4.35 -5.71 14.75
C LEU A 463 -2.83 -5.86 14.58
N ALA A 464 -2.08 -5.87 15.69
CA ALA A 464 -0.66 -6.23 15.71
C ALA A 464 0.25 -5.44 14.75
N ASN A 465 -0.16 -4.24 14.31
CA ASN A 465 0.66 -3.40 13.43
C ASN A 465 1.77 -2.73 14.22
N GLN A 466 2.89 -2.41 13.55
CA GLN A 466 4.09 -1.93 14.21
C GLN A 466 4.74 -0.78 13.47
N LEU A 467 5.21 0.22 14.22
CA LEU A 467 6.04 1.32 13.72
C LEU A 467 7.25 1.50 14.64
N ARG A 468 8.47 1.39 14.10
CA ARG A 468 9.68 1.32 14.93
C ARG A 468 10.81 2.24 14.46
N ASN A 469 11.51 2.81 15.44
CA ASN A 469 12.75 3.59 15.30
C ASN A 469 12.62 4.90 14.53
N PHE A 470 11.41 5.47 14.45
CA PHE A 470 11.22 6.81 13.90
C PHE A 470 11.43 7.87 14.99
N ARG A 471 11.77 9.11 14.63
CA ARG A 471 11.67 10.21 15.59
C ARG A 471 10.23 10.42 16.01
N PHE A 472 9.30 10.46 15.06
CA PHE A 472 7.87 10.53 15.35
C PHE A 472 7.13 9.28 14.89
N VAL A 473 6.30 8.73 15.78
CA VAL A 473 5.37 7.64 15.49
C VAL A 473 3.95 8.12 15.75
N GLY A 474 3.02 7.92 14.80
CA GLY A 474 1.63 8.33 14.96
C GLY A 474 0.64 7.31 14.41
N GLY A 475 -0.37 6.94 15.18
CA GLY A 475 -1.51 6.14 14.69
C GLY A 475 -1.08 4.76 14.20
N VAL A 476 -0.54 3.92 15.08
CA VAL A 476 0.06 2.64 14.67
C VAL A 476 -0.99 1.71 14.04
N GLY A 477 -2.21 1.67 14.56
CA GLY A 477 -3.35 1.07 13.85
C GLY A 477 -3.75 1.95 12.66
N ALA A 478 -4.27 3.15 12.93
CA ALA A 478 -4.65 4.11 11.89
C ALA A 478 -4.27 5.58 12.21
N HIS A 479 -3.85 6.33 11.19
CA HIS A 479 -3.63 7.78 11.27
C HIS A 479 -4.62 8.53 10.39
N LEU A 480 -5.34 9.49 10.97
CA LEU A 480 -6.43 10.24 10.33
C LEU A 480 -6.14 11.75 10.34
N LYS A 481 -6.03 12.35 9.15
CA LYS A 481 -5.79 13.80 8.96
C LYS A 481 -6.98 14.60 8.41
N GLY A 482 -8.05 13.93 7.98
CA GLY A 482 -9.25 14.57 7.41
C GLY A 482 -10.52 14.34 8.23
N THR A 483 -11.68 14.52 7.59
CA THR A 483 -12.98 14.19 8.19
C THR A 483 -13.29 12.71 8.00
N ALA A 484 -13.44 11.96 9.10
CA ALA A 484 -13.72 10.53 9.01
C ALA A 484 -14.92 10.10 9.88
N ASN A 485 -15.71 9.16 9.33
CA ASN A 485 -16.71 8.42 10.11
C ASN A 485 -16.22 7.00 10.38
N VAL A 486 -16.07 6.64 11.65
CA VAL A 486 -15.51 5.37 12.10
C VAL A 486 -16.56 4.63 12.93
N VAL A 487 -16.97 3.45 12.49
CA VAL A 487 -18.02 2.66 13.15
C VAL A 487 -17.56 1.21 13.28
N ARG A 488 -17.65 0.62 14.47
CA ARG A 488 -17.27 -0.79 14.68
C ARG A 488 -15.84 -1.09 14.27
N MET A 489 -14.90 -0.22 14.65
CA MET A 489 -13.46 -0.46 14.47
C MET A 489 -12.92 -1.26 15.65
N GLY A 490 -12.09 -2.26 15.37
CA GLY A 490 -11.22 -2.86 16.39
C GLY A 490 -9.77 -2.47 16.14
N ALA A 491 -9.08 -1.93 17.15
CA ALA A 491 -7.66 -1.62 17.08
C ALA A 491 -6.94 -2.26 18.27
N GLY A 492 -6.18 -3.31 17.98
CA GLY A 492 -5.66 -4.25 18.98
C GLY A 492 -4.17 -4.51 18.84
N ASP A 493 -3.44 -4.65 19.96
CA ASP A 493 -2.06 -5.17 19.99
C ASP A 493 -1.05 -4.38 19.12
N ASN A 494 -1.35 -3.13 18.76
CA ASN A 494 -0.47 -2.34 17.90
C ASN A 494 0.70 -1.77 18.72
N ILE A 495 1.91 -1.76 18.14
CA ILE A 495 3.15 -1.38 18.83
C ILE A 495 3.87 -0.24 18.12
N GLY A 496 3.90 0.93 18.74
CA GLY A 496 4.67 2.10 18.28
C GLY A 496 5.88 2.34 19.16
N SER A 497 7.07 2.46 18.58
CA SER A 497 8.29 2.77 19.34
C SER A 497 9.13 3.81 18.61
N SER A 498 9.28 5.00 19.20
CA SER A 498 10.16 6.04 18.65
C SER A 498 11.64 5.79 19.02
N SER A 499 12.55 6.45 18.29
CA SER A 499 14.00 6.30 18.43
C SER A 499 14.60 7.12 19.57
N LEU A 500 15.83 6.77 19.95
CA LEU A 500 16.69 7.39 20.96
C LEU A 500 17.27 8.74 20.50
N VAL A 501 16.42 9.72 20.17
CA VAL A 501 16.86 11.08 19.81
C VAL A 501 16.04 12.15 20.54
N THR A 502 16.64 13.31 20.76
CA THR A 502 15.98 14.44 21.42
C THR A 502 14.73 14.88 20.64
N GLY A 503 13.60 15.05 21.35
CA GLY A 503 12.33 15.44 20.75
C GLY A 503 11.67 14.36 19.88
N ALA A 504 11.90 13.08 20.18
CA ALA A 504 11.20 11.95 19.57
C ALA A 504 9.89 11.65 20.31
N GLY A 505 8.81 11.31 19.60
CA GLY A 505 7.52 11.04 20.21
C GLY A 505 6.69 9.97 19.53
N SER A 506 5.78 9.36 20.27
CA SER A 506 4.82 8.35 19.81
C SER A 506 3.41 8.74 20.28
N LEU A 507 2.44 8.81 19.36
CA LEU A 507 1.03 9.12 19.66
C LEU A 507 0.09 8.07 19.07
N GLY A 508 -0.90 7.63 19.85
CA GLY A 508 -2.00 6.84 19.32
C GLY A 508 -1.58 5.45 18.85
N GLY A 509 -1.51 4.47 19.75
CA GLY A 509 -1.22 3.09 19.36
C GLY A 509 -2.35 2.49 18.51
N GLY A 510 -3.61 2.73 18.89
CA GLY A 510 -4.76 2.39 18.06
C GLY A 510 -4.99 3.40 16.94
N ILE A 511 -5.41 4.63 17.28
CA ILE A 511 -5.62 5.73 16.32
C ILE A 511 -4.89 6.99 16.76
N TYR A 512 -4.41 7.75 15.77
CA TYR A 512 -4.06 9.16 15.93
C TYR A 512 -4.96 10.05 15.07
N VAL A 513 -5.68 10.97 15.72
CA VAL A 513 -6.50 12.02 15.11
C VAL A 513 -5.68 13.30 15.07
N ASP A 514 -5.19 13.64 13.89
CA ASP A 514 -4.23 14.74 13.71
C ASP A 514 -4.87 16.11 13.88
N SER A 515 -4.03 17.13 14.04
CA SER A 515 -4.46 18.52 14.06
C SER A 515 -5.22 18.87 12.78
N GLY A 516 -6.40 19.48 12.95
CA GLY A 516 -7.32 19.81 11.85
C GLY A 516 -8.25 18.68 11.41
N ALA A 517 -8.02 17.43 11.86
CA ALA A 517 -8.93 16.33 11.58
C ALA A 517 -10.22 16.44 12.42
N VAL A 518 -11.32 15.92 11.88
CA VAL A 518 -12.61 15.83 12.57
C VAL A 518 -13.15 14.42 12.43
N VAL A 519 -13.15 13.66 13.53
CA VAL A 519 -13.51 12.24 13.51
C VAL A 519 -14.75 12.00 14.35
N THR A 520 -15.74 11.31 13.77
CA THR A 520 -16.85 10.72 14.52
C THR A 520 -16.60 9.23 14.66
N LEU A 521 -16.68 8.72 15.88
CA LEU A 521 -16.29 7.36 16.23
C LEU A 521 -17.37 6.70 17.10
N SER A 522 -17.85 5.52 16.70
CA SER A 522 -18.84 4.76 17.47
C SER A 522 -18.57 3.25 17.51
N ASP A 523 -19.10 2.58 18.54
CA ASP A 523 -19.21 1.12 18.64
C ASP A 523 -17.88 0.38 18.48
N SER A 524 -16.78 0.98 18.94
CA SER A 524 -15.42 0.52 18.63
C SER A 524 -14.69 -0.04 19.86
N LEU A 525 -13.57 -0.73 19.62
CA LEU A 525 -12.71 -1.32 20.66
C LEU A 525 -11.24 -0.96 20.40
N PHE A 526 -10.59 -0.39 21.41
CA PHE A 526 -9.15 -0.10 21.43
C PHE A 526 -8.50 -0.89 22.55
N SER A 527 -7.77 -1.95 22.23
CA SER A 527 -7.25 -2.88 23.24
C SER A 527 -5.76 -3.18 23.10
N SER A 528 -5.05 -3.29 24.23
CA SER A 528 -3.68 -3.85 24.25
C SER A 528 -2.66 -3.12 23.36
N ASN A 529 -2.93 -1.86 22.99
CA ASN A 529 -2.01 -1.09 22.17
C ASN A 529 -0.88 -0.54 23.05
N VAL A 530 0.33 -0.49 22.51
CA VAL A 530 1.54 -0.07 23.24
C VAL A 530 2.26 1.02 22.45
N VAL A 531 2.45 2.18 23.06
CA VAL A 531 3.36 3.21 22.53
C VAL A 531 4.50 3.47 23.51
N THR A 532 5.71 3.40 23.01
CA THR A 532 6.93 3.70 23.77
C THR A 532 7.72 4.81 23.07
N GLY A 533 8.49 5.54 23.87
CA GLY A 533 9.44 6.53 23.38
C GLY A 533 10.64 6.55 24.30
N GLN A 534 11.83 6.49 23.71
CA GLN A 534 13.07 6.41 24.44
C GLN A 534 13.65 7.81 24.65
N ARG A 535 14.00 8.18 25.89
CA ARG A 535 14.51 9.51 26.24
C ARG A 535 16.00 9.65 25.90
N HIS A 536 16.40 10.82 25.41
CA HIS A 536 17.80 11.27 25.40
C HIS A 536 18.12 12.00 26.72
N SER A 537 19.35 11.90 27.21
CA SER A 537 19.86 12.35 28.53
C SER A 537 19.80 13.86 28.81
N SER A 538 19.12 14.65 27.97
CA SER A 538 19.04 16.10 28.06
C SER A 538 17.58 16.56 27.94
N ALA A 539 16.90 16.70 29.09
CA ALA A 539 15.70 17.49 29.44
C ALA A 539 14.65 17.99 28.39
N LEU A 540 14.65 17.53 27.14
CA LEU A 540 13.80 18.03 26.06
C LEU A 540 12.95 16.91 25.47
N PHE A 541 11.73 16.81 26.04
CA PHE A 541 10.44 16.41 25.46
C PHE A 541 10.40 15.21 24.49
N GLY A 542 10.89 14.04 24.92
CA GLY A 542 10.41 12.80 24.33
C GLY A 542 9.05 12.42 24.93
N PHE A 543 8.02 12.18 24.12
CA PHE A 543 6.66 11.88 24.62
C PHE A 543 6.10 10.58 24.02
N ALA A 544 5.55 9.70 24.85
CA ALA A 544 4.80 8.52 24.39
C ALA A 544 3.41 8.58 25.01
N ALA A 545 2.40 8.92 24.21
CA ALA A 545 1.10 9.26 24.75
C ALA A 545 -0.07 8.67 23.98
N GLY A 546 -1.17 8.39 24.68
CA GLY A 546 -2.39 7.87 24.06
C GLY A 546 -2.19 6.46 23.54
N GLY A 547 -1.96 5.50 24.43
CA GLY A 547 -1.71 4.10 24.05
C GLY A 547 -2.82 3.56 23.16
N GLY A 548 -4.08 3.83 23.50
CA GLY A 548 -5.21 3.57 22.61
C GLY A 548 -5.40 4.66 21.56
N LEU A 549 -5.57 5.91 22.01
CA LEU A 549 -6.03 7.04 21.19
C LEU A 549 -5.18 8.29 21.44
N GLY A 550 -4.61 8.85 20.37
CA GLY A 550 -3.98 10.18 20.36
C GLY A 550 -4.88 11.19 19.64
N VAL A 551 -5.14 12.36 20.22
CA VAL A 551 -6.09 13.35 19.66
C VAL A 551 -5.57 14.78 19.75
N ASP A 552 -5.12 15.32 18.62
CA ASP A 552 -4.78 16.74 18.46
C ASP A 552 -5.82 17.50 17.61
N GLY A 553 -6.69 16.77 16.89
CA GLY A 553 -7.85 17.32 16.18
C GLY A 553 -9.13 17.36 17.03
N THR A 554 -10.28 17.12 16.38
CA THR A 554 -11.59 16.99 17.03
C THR A 554 -12.08 15.56 16.96
N LEU A 555 -12.46 14.99 18.10
CA LEU A 555 -13.01 13.64 18.22
C LEU A 555 -14.38 13.66 18.90
N PHE A 556 -15.40 13.17 18.20
CA PHE A 556 -16.68 12.78 18.78
C PHE A 556 -16.69 11.26 18.94
N ILE A 557 -16.77 10.76 20.16
CA ILE A 557 -16.65 9.33 20.47
C ILE A 557 -17.84 8.85 21.30
N THR A 558 -18.47 7.76 20.86
CA THR A 558 -19.66 7.18 21.48
C THR A 558 -19.55 5.66 21.60
N ASP A 559 -20.15 5.07 22.64
CA ASP A 559 -20.35 3.62 22.74
C ASP A 559 -19.08 2.79 22.48
N THR A 560 -17.95 3.25 23.02
CA THR A 560 -16.61 2.74 22.68
C THR A 560 -15.86 2.30 23.92
N ILE A 561 -15.10 1.21 23.78
CA ILE A 561 -14.26 0.63 24.84
C ILE A 561 -12.78 0.90 24.54
N VAL A 562 -12.07 1.43 25.53
CA VAL A 562 -10.61 1.67 25.49
C VAL A 562 -9.98 0.96 26.68
N THR A 563 -9.35 -0.19 26.43
CA THR A 563 -8.86 -1.06 27.51
C THR A 563 -7.44 -1.57 27.35
N SER A 564 -6.75 -1.79 28.45
CA SER A 564 -5.46 -2.52 28.45
C SER A 564 -4.36 -1.89 27.60
N ASN A 565 -4.47 -0.60 27.28
CA ASN A 565 -3.48 0.10 26.48
C ASN A 565 -2.35 0.65 27.37
N THR A 566 -1.15 0.76 26.81
CA THR A 566 0.06 1.17 27.54
C THR A 566 0.76 2.34 26.85
N ALA A 567 1.07 3.38 27.61
CA ALA A 567 1.86 4.53 27.19
C ALA A 567 2.67 5.11 28.36
N ARG A 568 3.49 6.13 28.13
CA ARG A 568 4.14 6.92 29.21
C ARG A 568 3.15 7.88 29.87
N SER A 569 2.27 8.47 29.07
CA SER A 569 1.23 9.41 29.51
C SER A 569 -0.09 9.09 28.82
N GLY A 570 -1.21 8.99 29.54
CA GLY A 570 -2.48 8.70 28.91
C GLY A 570 -2.52 7.30 28.31
N GLY A 571 -2.49 6.26 29.17
CA GLY A 571 -2.49 4.86 28.71
C GLY A 571 -3.62 4.59 27.70
N GLY A 572 -4.83 5.08 27.99
CA GLY A 572 -5.95 5.08 27.05
C GLY A 572 -5.90 6.22 26.03
N PHE A 573 -6.02 7.46 26.51
CA PHE A 573 -6.15 8.69 25.72
C PHE A 573 -5.05 9.71 26.01
N ALA A 574 -4.58 10.41 24.98
CA ALA A 574 -3.83 11.65 25.19
C ALA A 574 -4.00 12.65 24.04
N GLY A 575 -3.77 13.93 24.34
CA GLY A 575 -3.61 14.97 23.32
C GLY A 575 -4.06 16.36 23.75
N ALA A 576 -3.94 17.31 22.82
CA ALA A 576 -4.29 18.72 23.01
C ALA A 576 -5.59 19.14 22.30
N GLY A 577 -6.25 18.19 21.63
CA GLY A 577 -7.44 18.44 20.82
C GLY A 577 -8.73 18.66 21.61
N LEU A 578 -9.84 18.65 20.88
CA LEU A 578 -11.21 18.67 21.41
C LEU A 578 -11.79 17.26 21.42
N VAL A 579 -12.21 16.76 22.59
CA VAL A 579 -12.86 15.46 22.68
C VAL A 579 -14.24 15.57 23.32
N HIS A 580 -15.25 15.04 22.63
CA HIS A 580 -16.59 14.82 23.14
C HIS A 580 -16.85 13.32 23.26
N ALA A 581 -16.76 12.80 24.47
CA ALA A 581 -16.95 11.41 24.79
C ALA A 581 -18.27 11.17 25.50
N LYS A 582 -19.06 10.21 25.00
CA LYS A 582 -20.33 9.81 25.60
C LYS A 582 -20.48 8.30 25.64
N ARG A 583 -20.91 7.73 26.77
CA ARG A 583 -21.07 6.27 26.95
C ARG A 583 -19.80 5.50 26.59
N ILE A 584 -18.64 5.99 27.03
CA ILE A 584 -17.37 5.28 26.83
C ILE A 584 -16.97 4.51 28.09
N THR A 585 -16.20 3.45 27.90
CA THR A 585 -15.56 2.69 28.99
C THR A 585 -14.05 2.73 28.81
N VAL A 586 -13.33 3.31 29.77
CA VAL A 586 -11.87 3.43 29.77
C VAL A 586 -11.29 2.65 30.94
N THR A 587 -10.73 1.48 30.68
CA THR A 587 -10.38 0.53 31.76
C THR A 587 -9.04 -0.16 31.62
N ASN A 588 -8.40 -0.52 32.72
CA ASN A 588 -7.18 -1.35 32.72
C ASN A 588 -6.02 -0.74 31.90
N ASN A 589 -6.05 0.55 31.60
CA ASN A 589 -4.96 1.19 30.85
C ASN A 589 -3.82 1.55 31.80
N VAL A 590 -2.60 1.49 31.29
CA VAL A 590 -1.38 1.64 32.07
C VAL A 590 -0.55 2.81 31.53
N ALA A 591 -0.28 3.76 32.40
CA ALA A 591 0.79 4.73 32.21
C ALA A 591 2.05 4.20 32.91
N THR A 592 3.11 3.93 32.15
CA THR A 592 4.39 3.42 32.68
C THR A 592 5.55 4.06 31.95
N ASP A 593 6.63 4.30 32.69
CA ASP A 593 7.90 4.78 32.15
C ASP A 593 9.03 3.99 32.79
N PRO A 594 9.64 3.04 32.06
CA PRO A 594 10.73 2.23 32.59
C PRO A 594 12.05 3.00 32.71
N ASP A 595 12.20 4.16 32.06
CA ASP A 595 13.49 4.82 31.87
C ASP A 595 13.65 6.13 32.69
N TRP A 596 14.50 6.07 33.73
CA TRP A 596 15.25 7.17 34.38
C TRP A 596 14.51 8.28 35.20
N THR A 597 15.30 9.09 35.92
CA THR A 597 15.02 9.71 37.23
C THR A 597 14.11 10.95 37.30
N ASP A 598 13.73 11.57 36.17
CA ASP A 598 13.33 12.99 36.22
C ASP A 598 11.95 13.35 35.62
N GLU A 599 11.17 12.40 35.08
CA GLU A 599 9.81 12.69 34.57
C GLU A 599 8.76 11.80 35.19
N PHE A 600 7.48 12.18 35.19
CA PHE A 600 6.41 11.39 35.80
C PHE A 600 5.73 10.51 34.74
N ALA A 601 5.37 9.26 35.08
CA ALA A 601 4.33 8.53 34.34
C ALA A 601 2.96 9.05 34.79
N GLN A 602 2.01 9.25 33.88
CA GLN A 602 0.85 10.10 34.16
C GLN A 602 -0.44 9.64 33.47
N GLY A 603 -1.57 9.79 34.15
CA GLY A 603 -2.90 9.61 33.54
C GLY A 603 -3.09 8.21 32.99
N GLY A 604 -3.30 7.20 33.84
CA GLY A 604 -3.48 5.82 33.37
C GLY A 604 -4.56 5.71 32.30
N ALA A 605 -5.67 6.45 32.47
CA ALA A 605 -6.74 6.57 31.48
C ALA A 605 -6.49 7.69 30.48
N TRP A 606 -6.25 8.92 30.97
CA TRP A 606 -6.27 10.14 30.15
C TRP A 606 -5.17 11.12 30.55
N ALA A 607 -4.45 11.66 29.56
CA ALA A 607 -3.58 12.82 29.70
C ALA A 607 -4.01 13.97 28.77
N ASN A 608 -4.53 15.05 29.34
CA ASN A 608 -5.14 16.16 28.60
C ASN A 608 -4.33 17.45 28.71
N SER A 609 -4.19 18.14 27.58
CA SER A 609 -3.81 19.56 27.52
C SER A 609 -4.82 20.43 26.75
N GLY A 610 -5.91 19.82 26.24
CA GLY A 610 -6.95 20.44 25.43
C GLY A 610 -8.28 20.61 26.16
N THR A 611 -9.38 20.42 25.43
CA THR A 611 -10.75 20.51 25.97
C THR A 611 -11.44 19.15 25.87
N VAL A 612 -11.92 18.65 27.00
CA VAL A 612 -12.56 17.33 27.08
C VAL A 612 -13.92 17.42 27.75
N PHE A 613 -14.91 16.78 27.14
CA PHE A 613 -16.23 16.53 27.69
C PHE A 613 -16.45 15.02 27.78
N VAL A 614 -16.78 14.51 28.96
CA VAL A 614 -17.10 13.11 29.22
C VAL A 614 -18.49 13.03 29.84
N GLU A 615 -19.39 12.28 29.21
CA GLU A 615 -20.78 12.11 29.65
C GLU A 615 -21.14 10.63 29.75
N ASP A 616 -21.93 10.25 30.76
CA ASP A 616 -22.50 8.90 30.92
C ASP A 616 -21.46 7.77 30.80
N SER A 617 -20.26 7.98 31.34
CA SER A 617 -19.09 7.12 31.05
C SER A 617 -18.47 6.50 32.31
N LEU A 618 -17.66 5.47 32.08
CA LEU A 618 -16.90 4.76 33.13
C LEU A 618 -15.40 4.89 32.88
N ILE A 619 -14.66 5.38 33.87
CA ILE A 619 -13.19 5.42 33.90
C ILE A 619 -12.73 4.63 35.12
N ALA A 620 -12.25 3.40 34.92
CA ALA A 620 -11.97 2.52 36.05
C ALA A 620 -10.75 1.62 35.91
N SER A 621 -10.12 1.27 37.03
CA SER A 621 -9.00 0.32 37.05
C SER A 621 -7.82 0.73 36.17
N ASN A 622 -7.65 2.03 35.93
CA ASN A 622 -6.48 2.54 35.22
C ASN A 622 -5.35 2.82 36.20
N VAL A 623 -4.13 2.58 35.75
CA VAL A 623 -2.97 2.53 36.62
C VAL A 623 -1.84 3.37 36.07
N VAL A 624 -1.26 4.20 36.93
CA VAL A 624 0.09 4.71 36.76
C VAL A 624 1.01 3.77 37.53
N SER A 625 1.84 3.02 36.82
CA SER A 625 2.79 2.08 37.41
C SER A 625 4.20 2.58 37.16
N ARG A 626 4.88 3.02 38.21
CA ARG A 626 6.28 3.41 38.10
C ARG A 626 7.09 2.93 39.29
N PRO A 627 7.71 1.75 39.19
CA PRO A 627 8.38 1.14 40.33
C PRO A 627 9.44 2.04 40.92
N GLN A 628 10.22 2.83 40.16
CA GLN A 628 11.43 3.47 40.71
C GLN A 628 11.30 4.97 41.03
N HIS A 629 10.20 5.62 40.65
CA HIS A 629 10.11 7.08 40.63
C HIS A 629 8.67 7.58 40.76
N SER A 630 8.45 8.86 40.45
CA SER A 630 7.21 9.56 40.68
C SER A 630 6.09 9.26 39.64
N GLY A 631 4.84 9.21 40.09
CA GLY A 631 3.64 9.03 39.24
C GLY A 631 2.54 10.06 39.55
N GLN A 632 1.69 10.38 38.55
CA GLN A 632 0.63 11.39 38.69
C GLN A 632 -0.72 11.00 38.08
N GLY A 633 -1.82 11.22 38.82
CA GLY A 633 -3.20 11.06 38.34
C GLY A 633 -3.52 9.66 37.83
N GLY A 634 -3.94 8.75 38.72
CA GLY A 634 -4.09 7.32 38.38
C GLY A 634 -5.07 7.07 37.24
N ALA A 635 -6.14 7.87 37.16
CA ALA A 635 -7.05 7.89 36.03
C ALA A 635 -6.72 9.03 35.06
N ILE A 636 -6.86 10.28 35.52
CA ILE A 636 -6.86 11.48 34.68
C ILE A 636 -5.76 12.42 35.13
N VAL A 637 -5.01 12.94 34.16
CA VAL A 637 -4.19 14.13 34.31
C VAL A 637 -4.66 15.20 33.34
N ASN A 638 -4.99 16.38 33.85
CA ASN A 638 -5.33 17.57 33.07
C ASN A 638 -4.24 18.64 33.29
N TYR A 639 -3.24 18.71 32.41
CA TYR A 639 -2.09 19.61 32.56
C TYR A 639 -2.48 21.08 32.47
N ALA A 640 -3.18 21.40 31.40
CA ALA A 640 -3.65 22.72 31.01
C ALA A 640 -4.93 22.51 30.20
N GLY A 641 -5.84 23.48 30.20
CA GLY A 641 -7.13 23.33 29.51
C GLY A 641 -8.28 22.93 30.45
N THR A 642 -9.34 22.38 29.86
CA THR A 642 -10.62 22.15 30.53
C THR A 642 -11.06 20.69 30.45
N PHE A 643 -11.56 20.17 31.57
CA PHE A 643 -12.09 18.81 31.64
C PHE A 643 -13.45 18.82 32.32
N HIS A 644 -14.49 18.46 31.56
CA HIS A 644 -15.86 18.36 32.04
C HIS A 644 -16.26 16.89 32.14
N VAL A 645 -16.74 16.48 33.31
CA VAL A 645 -17.25 15.15 33.57
C VAL A 645 -18.68 15.28 34.09
N LEU A 646 -19.63 14.68 33.37
CA LEU A 646 -21.05 14.72 33.64
C LEU A 646 -21.61 13.30 33.78
N SER A 647 -22.40 13.04 34.82
CA SER A 647 -23.15 11.78 34.99
C SER A 647 -22.28 10.52 34.83
N SER A 648 -21.03 10.58 35.29
CA SER A 648 -20.03 9.53 35.03
C SER A 648 -19.44 8.97 36.33
N THR A 649 -18.68 7.89 36.21
CA THR A 649 -18.00 7.24 37.34
C THR A 649 -16.49 7.13 37.09
N ILE A 650 -15.70 7.58 38.05
CA ILE A 650 -14.24 7.44 38.11
C ILE A 650 -13.90 6.58 39.32
N ARG A 651 -13.51 5.31 39.13
CA ARG A 651 -13.31 4.38 40.26
C ARG A 651 -12.15 3.42 40.15
N ASP A 652 -11.62 2.99 41.30
CA ASP A 652 -10.60 1.94 41.39
C ASP A 652 -9.34 2.24 40.57
N ASN A 653 -9.03 3.52 40.34
CA ASN A 653 -7.81 3.92 39.64
C ASN A 653 -6.66 4.08 40.64
N GLY A 654 -5.43 3.87 40.15
CA GLY A 654 -4.25 3.73 41.01
C GLY A 654 -3.04 4.50 40.53
N VAL A 655 -2.31 5.11 41.46
CA VAL A 655 -0.90 5.50 41.26
C VAL A 655 -0.04 4.62 42.16
N PHE A 656 0.89 3.87 41.58
CA PHE A 656 1.86 3.06 42.31
C PHE A 656 3.28 3.49 41.95
N ALA A 657 3.92 4.20 42.89
CA ALA A 657 5.26 4.77 42.76
C ALA A 657 6.19 4.29 43.89
N GLN A 658 7.51 4.28 43.72
CA GLN A 658 8.43 4.19 44.87
C GLN A 658 8.55 5.56 45.55
N SER A 659 9.10 6.54 44.83
CA SER A 659 9.57 7.78 45.45
C SER A 659 8.49 8.82 45.72
N PHE A 660 7.44 8.90 44.89
CA PHE A 660 6.44 9.98 45.01
C PHE A 660 5.15 9.66 44.24
N ALA A 661 4.05 9.46 44.96
CA ALA A 661 2.73 9.34 44.32
C ALA A 661 1.99 10.66 44.53
N SER A 662 1.87 11.47 43.49
CA SER A 662 1.14 12.74 43.55
C SER A 662 -0.11 12.67 42.70
N GLY A 663 -1.09 13.51 42.98
CA GLY A 663 -2.03 13.87 41.92
C GLY A 663 -3.36 13.15 41.94
N GLY A 664 -3.87 12.66 43.08
CA GLY A 664 -5.12 11.90 43.04
C GLY A 664 -4.86 10.48 42.56
N GLY A 665 -5.16 9.47 43.37
CA GLY A 665 -5.36 8.11 42.85
C GLY A 665 -6.36 8.11 41.68
N ALA A 666 -7.28 9.09 41.64
CA ALA A 666 -8.16 9.34 40.51
C ALA A 666 -7.62 10.44 39.57
N VAL A 667 -7.50 11.68 40.06
CA VAL A 667 -7.42 12.87 39.20
C VAL A 667 -6.37 13.88 39.66
N MET A 668 -5.50 14.31 38.74
CA MET A 668 -4.66 15.49 38.89
C MET A 668 -5.10 16.57 37.90
N THR A 669 -5.37 17.79 38.38
CA THR A 669 -5.70 18.91 37.48
C THR A 669 -4.83 20.13 37.77
N GLY A 670 -4.09 20.57 36.74
CA GLY A 670 -3.47 21.90 36.63
C GLY A 670 -4.34 22.88 35.83
N GLY A 671 -5.29 22.38 35.04
CA GLY A 671 -6.34 23.16 34.37
C GLY A 671 -7.65 23.25 35.15
N ALA A 672 -8.69 23.81 34.53
CA ALA A 672 -10.02 23.87 35.13
C ALA A 672 -10.78 22.55 34.94
N MET A 673 -11.47 22.10 35.98
CA MET A 673 -12.22 20.84 35.97
C MET A 673 -13.63 21.02 36.54
N TRP A 674 -14.60 20.40 35.87
CA TRP A 674 -15.99 20.35 36.30
C TRP A 674 -16.41 18.90 36.49
N LEU A 675 -16.94 18.61 37.67
CA LEU A 675 -17.63 17.37 38.02
C LEU A 675 -19.09 17.71 38.28
N THR A 676 -20.00 17.13 37.52
CA THR A 676 -21.45 17.31 37.72
C THR A 676 -22.12 15.95 37.75
N ASN A 677 -22.89 15.66 38.79
CA ASN A 677 -23.55 14.35 38.96
C ASN A 677 -22.56 13.17 38.81
N THR A 678 -21.34 13.32 39.31
CA THR A 678 -20.24 12.39 39.04
C THR A 678 -19.75 11.73 40.32
N GLN A 679 -19.37 10.45 40.23
CA GLN A 679 -18.81 9.69 41.35
C GLN A 679 -17.30 9.48 41.18
N VAL A 680 -16.51 9.79 42.21
CA VAL A 680 -15.07 9.55 42.31
C VAL A 680 -14.80 8.64 43.51
N LEU A 681 -14.68 7.33 43.26
CA LEU A 681 -14.78 6.29 44.29
C LEU A 681 -13.55 5.37 44.35
N SER A 682 -13.10 5.01 45.55
CA SER A 682 -12.14 3.90 45.74
C SER A 682 -10.82 4.02 44.97
N ASN A 683 -10.38 5.24 44.70
CA ASN A 683 -9.11 5.45 44.01
C ASN A 683 -7.94 5.51 45.00
N THR A 684 -6.77 5.03 44.59
CA THR A 684 -5.60 4.85 45.48
C THR A 684 -4.37 5.57 44.95
N SER A 685 -3.73 6.36 45.81
CA SER A 685 -2.38 6.88 45.58
C SER A 685 -1.42 6.18 46.54
N GLN A 686 -0.41 5.49 46.02
CA GLN A 686 0.52 4.69 46.83
C GLN A 686 1.99 4.97 46.46
N ALA A 687 2.78 5.30 47.47
CA ALA A 687 4.23 5.46 47.40
C ALA A 687 4.93 4.52 48.38
N SER A 688 5.86 3.68 47.91
CA SER A 688 6.54 2.66 48.73
C SER A 688 7.87 3.08 49.35
N SER A 689 8.28 4.34 49.22
CA SER A 689 9.45 4.90 49.90
C SER A 689 9.38 6.40 50.15
N GLY A 690 8.46 7.12 49.49
CA GLY A 690 8.21 8.54 49.70
C GLY A 690 6.75 8.90 49.96
N PRO A 691 6.37 10.17 49.73
CA PRO A 691 5.04 10.63 50.08
C PRO A 691 3.99 10.20 49.05
N ALA A 692 2.76 9.98 49.53
CA ALA A 692 1.58 9.79 48.69
C ALA A 692 0.57 10.91 48.98
N TYR A 693 0.20 11.69 47.97
CA TYR A 693 -0.72 12.81 48.12
C TYR A 693 -2.02 12.56 47.36
N MET A 694 -3.11 12.75 48.10
CA MET A 694 -4.50 12.80 47.61
C MET A 694 -4.94 11.49 46.95
N GLY A 695 -5.83 10.74 47.61
CA GLY A 695 -6.38 9.51 47.03
C GLY A 695 -7.38 9.76 45.91
N GLY A 696 -8.18 10.82 46.03
CA GLY A 696 -9.23 11.17 45.08
C GLY A 696 -8.74 12.19 44.06
N ILE A 697 -8.76 13.47 44.42
CA ILE A 697 -8.51 14.58 43.51
C ILE A 697 -7.40 15.49 44.06
N ASN A 698 -6.44 15.84 43.21
CA ASN A 698 -5.45 16.87 43.48
C ASN A 698 -5.62 18.06 42.52
N VAL A 699 -5.85 19.24 43.08
CA VAL A 699 -5.96 20.51 42.38
C VAL A 699 -4.63 21.26 42.53
N GLY A 700 -3.91 21.41 41.42
CA GLY A 700 -2.63 22.11 41.38
C GLY A 700 -2.78 23.63 41.53
N GLY A 701 -1.68 24.30 41.87
CA GLY A 701 -1.68 25.75 42.09
C GLY A 701 -2.15 26.53 40.87
N GLY A 702 -3.21 27.33 41.03
CA GLY A 702 -3.84 28.12 39.97
C GLY A 702 -4.93 27.40 39.18
N ALA A 703 -5.18 26.11 39.45
CA ALA A 703 -6.29 25.36 38.87
C ALA A 703 -7.62 25.62 39.61
N ALA A 704 -8.73 25.33 38.94
CA ALA A 704 -10.07 25.43 39.53
C ALA A 704 -10.80 24.09 39.45
N LEU A 705 -11.47 23.72 40.54
CA LEU A 705 -12.35 22.55 40.62
C LEU A 705 -13.77 23.01 40.95
N TYR A 706 -14.72 22.62 40.11
CA TYR A 706 -16.15 22.82 40.33
C TYR A 706 -16.82 21.46 40.47
N ALA A 707 -17.30 21.12 41.66
CA ALA A 707 -18.01 19.87 41.92
C ALA A 707 -19.44 20.16 42.35
N THR A 708 -20.40 19.76 41.52
CA THR A 708 -21.84 19.94 41.75
C THR A 708 -22.52 18.58 41.77
N ASP A 709 -23.34 18.31 42.78
CA ASP A 709 -24.07 17.04 42.93
C ASP A 709 -23.19 15.79 42.75
N SER A 710 -21.92 15.88 43.17
CA SER A 710 -20.91 14.85 42.92
C SER A 710 -20.42 14.23 44.22
N GLU A 711 -20.11 12.94 44.19
CA GLU A 711 -19.64 12.17 45.32
C GLU A 711 -18.15 11.88 45.20
N ILE A 712 -17.37 12.22 46.22
CA ILE A 712 -15.94 11.86 46.32
C ILE A 712 -15.76 11.07 47.62
N ALA A 713 -15.65 9.74 47.51
CA ALA A 713 -15.67 8.85 48.68
C ALA A 713 -14.71 7.66 48.54
N PHE A 714 -14.33 7.07 49.68
CA PHE A 714 -13.51 5.85 49.77
C PHE A 714 -12.14 5.90 49.08
N ASN A 715 -11.65 7.10 48.78
CA ASN A 715 -10.36 7.30 48.16
C ASN A 715 -9.24 7.31 49.22
N GLU A 716 -8.06 6.80 48.85
CA GLU A 716 -6.99 6.51 49.81
C GLU A 716 -5.61 7.00 49.33
N ALA A 717 -4.81 7.56 50.25
CA ALA A 717 -3.40 7.87 50.05
C ALA A 717 -2.54 7.07 51.03
N ARG A 718 -1.54 6.33 50.51
CA ARG A 718 -0.65 5.44 51.27
C ARG A 718 0.82 5.77 50.98
N GLY A 719 1.47 6.53 51.83
CA GLY A 719 2.91 6.84 51.75
C GLY A 719 3.63 6.48 53.05
N ASP A 720 4.84 5.91 52.94
CA ASP A 720 5.60 5.41 54.10
C ASP A 720 6.06 6.52 55.06
N ASN A 721 6.30 7.74 54.56
CA ASN A 721 6.86 8.84 55.36
C ASN A 721 5.95 10.09 55.45
N ASN A 722 4.97 10.24 54.55
CA ASN A 722 3.99 11.33 54.57
C ASN A 722 2.80 10.96 53.66
N SER A 723 1.58 10.98 54.20
CA SER A 723 0.36 10.68 53.45
C SER A 723 -0.58 11.89 53.49
N GLY A 724 -1.01 12.37 52.31
CA GLY A 724 -2.04 13.40 52.19
C GLY A 724 -3.44 12.87 52.52
N GLY A 725 -4.46 13.72 52.38
CA GLY A 725 -5.86 13.32 52.58
C GLY A 725 -6.35 12.31 51.54
N GLY A 726 -7.34 11.48 51.90
CA GLY A 726 -7.94 10.54 50.95
C GLY A 726 -8.80 11.23 49.87
N GLY A 727 -9.49 12.32 50.21
CA GLY A 727 -10.48 12.99 49.35
C GLY A 727 -9.89 13.99 48.34
N ILE A 728 -10.04 15.29 48.63
CA ILE A 728 -9.63 16.41 47.77
C ILE A 728 -8.47 17.16 48.42
N GLY A 729 -7.46 17.49 47.62
CA GLY A 729 -6.38 18.41 47.97
C GLY A 729 -6.29 19.60 47.05
N ILE A 730 -5.99 20.77 47.62
CA ILE A 730 -5.78 22.02 46.89
C ILE A 730 -4.42 22.57 47.34
N ASN A 731 -3.51 22.79 46.38
CA ASN A 731 -2.13 23.25 46.64
C ASN A 731 -1.92 24.72 46.30
#